data_AF-A0A2A3MEI3-F1
#
_entry.id   AF-A0A2A3MEI3-F1
#
_cell.length_a   1.000
_cell.length_b   1.000
_cell.length_c   1.000
_cell.angle_alpha   90.00
_cell.angle_beta   90.00
_cell.angle_gamma   90.00
#
_symmetry.space_group_name_H-M   'P 1'
#
loop_
_entity.id
_entity.type
_entity.pdbx_description
1 polymer ?
#
loop_
_entity_poly.entity_id
_entity_poly.type
_entity_poly.pdbx_seq_one_letter_code
_entity_poly.pdbx_strand_id
1 'polypeptide(L)'
;MAAFGLRGKSLLALLLACLLALVPAGLIGWSVLNNIHQHFGEGYARNATLLSRERISAPISRELALSLRFANSEVTRQWLRDPDDPAKADLFFREAELYRADFRDHAYFIGRLDTLGYYFNGGDQAPSREPRYILNPDDDADRWFFSTLRNTEGFNLNVDVNPELDTTKVWLNMVVKDEDGSVLALAGSGLDLSDFIRDFITSDTAGVTPMIVDADGAIQAHQDRSLIVMNSGAGASTASGSNLLSLVAEQERDAVRAALQQVQQHTGSVATLPVTLQNAHQLLAVTYLPELDWYVANAVDLSTAEVIDSAWITPLLIGLGVLLIVLVLIFAFAIERLLLGPLRQLKRGAQAMAAGQYDVAMPAGRNDEIGELSDAFGVMAKKVRSHTQELEQRVQERTRDLEEVNQQMRTAQRKIADSIDYASLIQRSILPNRELVNALGEHHAVLWRPRDVVGGDFYIFHSDQDHCLFGVVDCAGHGVPGALMTMLAHAALDQAISDCGMHDPAAVLQRTDRILRHMLSDANESKSVATNMDVGLAYVDLKQGQVTFSGAKIALYYSGGETVEHLPGARRALGDKRQGDYHNSQIELRAGRTFYLCTDGFLDQAGGEQGFGFGNSRFADMLRTHASLPLREQSAAFSDTLAAYQGDYPQRDDITMLCFRFD
;
A
#
# COMPACT_ATOMS: atom_id res chain seq x y z
N MET A 1 -9.18 0.20 -6.65
CA MET A 1 -8.60 1.33 -5.88
C MET A 1 -7.27 0.91 -5.24
N ALA A 2 -6.23 0.76 -6.06
CA ALA A 2 -4.87 0.49 -5.60
C ALA A 2 -3.95 1.57 -6.22
N ALA A 3 -3.70 2.67 -5.52
CA ALA A 3 -2.78 3.70 -6.02
C ALA A 3 -2.24 4.71 -4.98
N PHE A 4 -2.30 4.44 -3.68
CA PHE A 4 -1.64 5.31 -2.69
C PHE A 4 -0.68 4.50 -1.82
N GLY A 5 0.62 4.83 -1.92
CA GLY A 5 1.64 4.36 -0.98
C GLY A 5 1.38 4.89 0.44
N LEU A 6 2.16 4.43 1.44
CA LEU A 6 1.95 4.80 2.85
C LEU A 6 1.78 6.31 3.05
N ARG A 7 2.59 7.12 2.36
CA ARG A 7 2.50 8.60 2.38
C ARG A 7 1.13 9.14 1.96
N GLY A 8 0.54 8.59 0.90
CA GLY A 8 -0.79 8.99 0.43
C GLY A 8 -1.89 8.58 1.40
N LYS A 9 -1.77 7.40 2.02
CA LYS A 9 -2.72 6.91 3.02
C LYS A 9 -2.68 7.76 4.30
N SER A 10 -1.49 8.12 4.78
CA SER A 10 -1.32 8.97 5.98
C SER A 10 -1.85 10.40 5.76
N LEU A 11 -1.58 10.99 4.58
CA LEU A 11 -2.10 12.32 4.23
C LEU A 11 -3.62 12.32 4.07
N LEU A 12 -4.17 11.29 3.43
CA LEU A 12 -5.62 11.12 3.31
C LEU A 12 -6.28 11.00 4.69
N ALA A 13 -5.70 10.20 5.59
CA ALA A 13 -6.21 10.03 6.95
C ALA A 13 -6.17 11.35 7.76
N LEU A 14 -5.10 12.15 7.64
CA LEU A 14 -5.04 13.47 8.27
C LEU A 14 -6.11 14.40 7.68
N LEU A 15 -6.24 14.45 6.35
CA LEU A 15 -7.25 15.26 5.67
C LEU A 15 -8.66 14.90 6.16
N LEU A 16 -8.94 13.61 6.28
CA LEU A 16 -10.22 13.10 6.77
C LEU A 16 -10.45 13.48 8.24
N ALA A 17 -9.43 13.37 9.10
CA ALA A 17 -9.52 13.80 10.50
C ALA A 17 -9.73 15.31 10.64
N CYS A 18 -9.02 16.12 9.83
CA CYS A 18 -9.22 17.57 9.77
C CYS A 18 -10.63 17.93 9.30
N LEU A 19 -11.15 17.27 8.26
CA LEU A 19 -12.53 17.45 7.79
C LEU A 19 -13.54 17.09 8.89
N LEU A 20 -13.30 15.97 9.59
CA LEU A 20 -14.18 15.48 10.65
C LEU A 20 -14.19 16.41 11.87
N ALA A 21 -13.10 17.15 12.12
CA ALA A 21 -13.03 18.18 13.16
C ALA A 21 -13.59 19.55 12.72
N LEU A 22 -13.40 19.93 11.44
CA LEU A 22 -13.85 21.21 10.90
C LEU A 22 -15.37 21.31 10.75
N VAL A 23 -16.05 20.21 10.41
CA VAL A 23 -17.51 20.22 10.24
C VAL A 23 -18.25 20.58 11.55
N PRO A 24 -17.97 19.93 12.70
CA PRO A 24 -18.55 20.36 13.98
C PRO A 24 -18.16 21.78 14.38
N ALA A 25 -16.91 22.19 14.17
CA ALA A 25 -16.45 23.54 14.50
C ALA A 25 -17.18 24.61 13.67
N GLY A 26 -17.42 24.36 12.39
CA GLY A 26 -18.20 25.23 11.53
C GLY A 26 -19.67 25.32 11.97
N LEU A 27 -20.28 24.20 12.36
CA LEU A 27 -21.65 24.18 12.90
C LEU A 27 -21.77 24.95 14.22
N ILE A 28 -20.80 24.80 15.12
CA ILE A 28 -20.74 25.56 16.38
C ILE A 28 -20.54 27.05 16.09
N GLY A 29 -19.62 27.40 15.18
CA GLY A 29 -19.37 28.79 14.77
C GLY A 29 -20.61 29.46 14.19
N TRP A 30 -21.34 28.75 13.30
CA TRP A 30 -22.60 29.22 12.74
C TRP A 30 -23.68 29.46 13.81
N SER A 31 -23.81 28.51 14.75
CA SER A 31 -24.74 28.65 15.88
C SER A 31 -24.42 29.84 16.78
N VAL A 32 -23.13 30.07 17.08
CA VAL A 32 -22.68 31.21 17.88
C VAL A 32 -22.94 32.53 17.14
N LEU A 33 -22.64 32.61 15.84
CA LEU A 33 -22.85 33.82 15.04
C LEU A 33 -24.34 34.22 15.01
N ASN A 34 -25.24 33.25 14.81
CA ASN A 34 -26.68 33.51 14.80
C ASN A 34 -27.21 34.00 16.16
N ASN A 35 -26.72 33.44 17.27
CA ASN A 35 -27.09 33.90 18.61
C ASN A 35 -26.56 35.31 18.91
N ILE A 36 -25.36 35.64 18.42
CA ILE A 36 -24.78 36.98 18.53
C ILE A 36 -25.66 37.99 17.76
N HIS A 37 -26.04 37.70 16.51
CA HIS A 37 -26.88 38.61 15.73
C HIS A 37 -28.21 38.96 16.42
N GLN A 38 -28.87 37.99 17.06
CA GLN A 38 -30.11 38.26 17.79
C GLN A 38 -29.88 39.10 19.05
N HIS A 39 -28.91 38.74 19.89
CA HIS A 39 -28.65 39.43 21.15
C HIS A 39 -28.15 40.87 20.93
N PHE A 40 -27.23 41.07 19.99
CA PHE A 40 -26.74 42.40 19.65
C PHE A 40 -27.79 43.22 18.89
N GLY A 41 -28.66 42.59 18.10
CA GLY A 41 -29.77 43.25 17.42
C GLY A 41 -30.79 43.85 18.38
N GLU A 42 -31.19 43.11 19.42
CA GLU A 42 -32.06 43.62 20.49
C GLU A 42 -31.41 44.75 21.29
N GLY A 43 -30.14 44.59 21.66
CA GLY A 43 -29.38 45.64 22.35
C GLY A 43 -29.24 46.92 21.51
N TYR A 44 -28.97 46.77 20.23
CA TYR A 44 -28.87 47.89 19.27
C TYR A 44 -30.21 48.61 19.12
N ALA A 45 -31.31 47.87 18.88
CA ALA A 45 -32.64 48.47 18.74
C ALA A 45 -33.08 49.20 20.02
N ARG A 46 -32.85 48.59 21.20
CA ARG A 46 -33.11 49.26 22.49
C ARG A 46 -32.32 50.56 22.63
N ASN A 47 -31.02 50.56 22.36
CA ASN A 47 -30.18 51.74 22.50
C ASN A 47 -30.56 52.83 21.50
N ALA A 48 -30.88 52.46 20.26
CA ALA A 48 -31.36 53.39 19.24
C ALA A 48 -32.68 54.06 19.68
N THR A 49 -33.63 53.28 20.22
CA THR A 49 -34.91 53.80 20.75
C THR A 49 -34.71 54.72 21.96
N LEU A 50 -33.81 54.38 22.88
CA LEU A 50 -33.48 55.27 24.01
C LEU A 50 -32.85 56.59 23.54
N LEU A 51 -31.90 56.52 22.61
CA LEU A 51 -31.29 57.71 22.03
C LEU A 51 -32.32 58.59 21.30
N SER A 52 -33.23 57.95 20.56
CA SER A 52 -34.34 58.59 19.86
C SER A 52 -35.25 59.31 20.85
N ARG A 53 -35.61 58.65 21.97
CA ARG A 53 -36.38 59.26 23.05
C ARG A 53 -35.68 60.49 23.66
N GLU A 54 -34.39 60.40 23.98
CA GLU A 54 -33.64 61.53 24.55
C GLU A 54 -33.53 62.72 23.58
N ARG A 55 -33.36 62.46 22.27
CA ARG A 55 -33.37 63.52 21.26
C ARG A 55 -34.72 64.23 21.14
N ILE A 56 -35.82 63.51 21.39
CA ILE A 56 -37.19 64.06 21.35
C ILE A 56 -37.53 64.81 22.63
N SER A 57 -37.28 64.19 23.80
CA SER A 57 -37.72 64.71 25.09
C SER A 57 -37.11 66.07 25.39
N ALA A 58 -35.80 66.23 25.22
CA ALA A 58 -35.10 67.42 25.67
C ALA A 58 -35.58 68.74 25.01
N PRO A 59 -35.73 68.84 23.66
CA PRO A 59 -36.27 70.04 23.04
C PRO A 59 -37.75 70.26 23.37
N ILE A 60 -38.57 69.20 23.37
CA ILE A 60 -40.01 69.34 23.57
C ILE A 60 -40.34 69.74 25.01
N SER A 61 -39.67 69.16 26.01
CA SER A 61 -39.84 69.54 27.42
C SER A 61 -39.49 71.02 27.65
N ARG A 62 -38.48 71.56 26.96
CA ARG A 62 -38.12 72.98 27.03
C ARG A 62 -39.22 73.86 26.45
N GLU A 63 -39.68 73.57 25.22
CA GLU A 63 -40.73 74.37 24.57
C GLU A 63 -42.07 74.28 25.30
N LEU A 64 -42.40 73.10 25.85
CA LEU A 64 -43.59 72.90 26.67
C LEU A 64 -43.52 73.74 27.95
N ALA A 65 -42.39 73.73 28.66
CA ALA A 65 -42.19 74.54 29.86
C ALA A 65 -42.27 76.05 29.57
N LEU A 66 -41.69 76.51 28.46
CA LEU A 66 -41.78 77.91 28.02
C LEU A 66 -43.23 78.29 27.65
N SER A 67 -43.93 77.42 26.91
CA SER A 67 -45.33 77.65 26.51
C SER A 67 -46.25 77.70 27.72
N LEU A 68 -46.07 76.78 28.68
CA LEU A 68 -46.79 76.79 29.96
C LEU A 68 -46.50 78.05 30.76
N ARG A 69 -45.25 78.53 30.79
CA ARG A 69 -44.88 79.77 31.48
C ARG A 69 -45.48 81.01 30.80
N PHE A 70 -45.49 81.04 29.48
CA PHE A 70 -46.12 82.11 28.69
C PHE A 70 -47.63 82.17 28.93
N ALA A 71 -48.30 81.01 28.90
CA ALA A 71 -49.73 80.91 29.18
C ALA A 71 -50.10 81.25 30.62
N ASN A 72 -49.23 80.94 31.58
CA ASN A 72 -49.42 81.26 32.99
C ASN A 72 -48.83 82.62 33.42
N SER A 73 -48.30 83.41 32.48
CA SER A 73 -47.78 84.73 32.80
C SER A 73 -48.88 85.64 33.33
N GLU A 74 -48.62 86.28 34.47
CA GLU A 74 -49.52 87.26 35.06
C GLU A 74 -49.74 88.45 34.11
N VAL A 75 -48.72 88.82 33.32
CA VAL A 75 -48.84 89.88 32.32
C VAL A 75 -49.81 89.47 31.20
N THR A 76 -49.71 88.22 30.70
CA THR A 76 -50.65 87.67 29.72
C THR A 76 -52.08 87.71 30.26
N ARG A 77 -52.31 87.30 31.51
CA ARG A 77 -53.65 87.33 32.13
C ARG A 77 -54.17 88.76 32.33
N GLN A 78 -53.33 89.69 32.77
CA GLN A 78 -53.73 91.08 32.97
C GLN A 78 -54.21 91.74 31.68
N TRP A 79 -53.53 91.50 30.57
CA TRP A 79 -53.97 91.98 29.26
C TRP A 79 -55.25 91.27 28.79
N LEU A 80 -55.36 89.95 28.96
CA LEU A 80 -56.57 89.22 28.57
C LEU A 80 -57.82 89.61 29.38
N ARG A 81 -57.66 90.01 30.65
CA ARG A 81 -58.75 90.52 31.51
C ARG A 81 -59.19 91.93 31.11
N ASP A 82 -58.28 92.77 30.63
CA ASP A 82 -58.52 94.18 30.30
C ASP A 82 -57.71 94.61 29.07
N PRO A 83 -58.16 94.21 27.88
CA PRO A 83 -57.39 94.34 26.64
C PRO A 83 -57.36 95.77 26.09
N ASP A 84 -58.31 96.60 26.49
CA ASP A 84 -58.45 98.00 26.05
C ASP A 84 -57.51 98.94 26.82
N ASP A 85 -56.88 98.49 27.91
CA ASP A 85 -55.86 99.23 28.65
C ASP A 85 -54.53 99.26 27.87
N PRO A 86 -54.11 100.43 27.34
CA PRO A 86 -52.90 100.54 26.52
C PRO A 86 -51.62 100.15 27.28
N ALA A 87 -51.58 100.35 28.60
CA ALA A 87 -50.40 100.04 29.42
C ALA A 87 -50.24 98.52 29.60
N LYS A 88 -51.35 97.80 29.83
CA LYS A 88 -51.34 96.33 29.95
C LYS A 88 -51.04 95.67 28.61
N ALA A 89 -51.64 96.17 27.52
CA ALA A 89 -51.33 95.69 26.17
C ALA A 89 -49.84 95.90 25.83
N ASP A 90 -49.26 97.05 26.17
CA ASP A 90 -47.84 97.33 25.93
C ASP A 90 -46.87 96.51 26.79
N LEU A 91 -47.24 96.20 28.02
CA LEU A 91 -46.50 95.26 28.84
C LEU A 91 -46.55 93.84 28.25
N PHE A 92 -47.74 93.39 27.83
CA PHE A 92 -47.92 92.08 27.21
C PHE A 92 -47.12 91.91 25.93
N PHE A 93 -47.25 92.81 24.94
CA PHE A 93 -46.54 92.64 23.67
C PHE A 93 -45.01 92.72 23.83
N ARG A 94 -44.50 93.47 24.82
CA ARG A 94 -43.06 93.46 25.15
C ARG A 94 -42.62 92.15 25.79
N GLU A 95 -43.41 91.59 26.70
CA GLU A 95 -43.11 90.30 27.32
C GLU A 95 -43.23 89.14 26.31
N ALA A 96 -44.29 89.15 25.49
CA ALA A 96 -44.51 88.15 24.46
C ALA A 96 -43.37 88.13 23.43
N GLU A 97 -42.75 89.28 23.13
CA GLU A 97 -41.55 89.35 22.29
C GLU A 97 -40.32 88.72 22.94
N LEU A 98 -40.19 88.79 24.27
CA LEU A 98 -39.12 88.07 25.00
C LEU A 98 -39.33 86.55 24.90
N TYR A 99 -40.58 86.08 25.10
CA TYR A 99 -40.91 84.67 24.88
C TYR A 99 -40.67 84.26 23.42
N ARG A 100 -41.06 85.11 22.46
CA ARG A 100 -40.80 84.87 21.03
C ARG A 100 -39.31 84.67 20.75
N ALA A 101 -38.44 85.47 21.36
CA ALA A 101 -36.99 85.33 21.20
C ALA A 101 -36.43 84.04 21.85
N ASP A 102 -37.06 83.55 22.92
CA ASP A 102 -36.63 82.34 23.64
C ASP A 102 -37.20 81.03 23.03
N PHE A 103 -38.38 81.11 22.41
CA PHE A 103 -39.01 79.99 21.68
C PHE A 103 -38.18 79.59 20.48
N ARG A 104 -38.08 78.29 20.22
CA ARG A 104 -37.21 77.77 19.15
C ARG A 104 -37.67 78.19 17.75
N ASP A 105 -38.98 78.19 17.49
CA ASP A 105 -39.56 78.60 16.20
C ASP A 105 -39.62 80.14 16.04
N HIS A 106 -39.13 80.87 17.04
CA HIS A 106 -39.20 82.34 17.10
C HIS A 106 -40.63 82.86 16.87
N ALA A 107 -41.61 82.13 17.38
CA ALA A 107 -43.02 82.34 17.13
C ALA A 107 -43.85 82.23 18.43
N TYR A 108 -44.96 82.95 18.51
CA TYR A 108 -46.00 82.69 19.50
C TYR A 108 -47.38 82.99 18.90
N PHE A 109 -48.41 82.40 19.49
CA PHE A 109 -49.79 82.75 19.23
C PHE A 109 -50.60 82.95 20.51
N ILE A 110 -51.65 83.76 20.40
CA ILE A 110 -52.76 83.84 21.36
C ILE A 110 -54.08 83.89 20.60
N GLY A 111 -54.95 82.90 20.79
CA GLY A 111 -56.34 82.92 20.36
C GLY A 111 -57.25 83.32 21.52
N ARG A 112 -57.81 84.53 21.46
CA ARG A 112 -58.70 85.05 22.52
C ARG A 112 -60.06 84.40 22.47
N LEU A 113 -60.63 84.03 23.62
CA LEU A 113 -61.94 83.38 23.67
C LEU A 113 -63.10 84.37 23.47
N ASP A 114 -62.95 85.62 23.93
CA ASP A 114 -64.01 86.63 23.95
C ASP A 114 -64.33 87.23 22.56
N THR A 115 -63.28 87.43 21.76
CA THR A 115 -63.33 88.07 20.44
C THR A 115 -63.04 87.11 19.31
N LEU A 116 -62.60 85.89 19.62
CA LEU A 116 -62.08 84.91 18.66
C LEU A 116 -60.91 85.44 17.82
N GLY A 117 -60.27 86.54 18.23
CA GLY A 117 -59.12 87.10 17.54
C GLY A 117 -57.89 86.21 17.73
N TYR A 118 -57.29 85.78 16.61
CA TYR A 118 -56.05 85.02 16.58
C TYR A 118 -54.86 85.94 16.35
N TYR A 119 -54.02 86.11 17.37
CA TYR A 119 -52.78 86.86 17.33
C TYR A 119 -51.65 85.87 17.07
N PHE A 120 -50.88 86.08 16.01
CA PHE A 120 -49.70 85.27 15.71
C PHE A 120 -48.55 86.15 15.24
N ASN A 121 -47.39 85.93 15.84
CA ASN A 121 -46.15 86.58 15.48
C ASN A 121 -45.08 85.52 15.32
N GLY A 122 -44.80 85.14 14.07
CA GLY A 122 -43.73 84.22 13.67
C GLY A 122 -42.54 84.93 13.03
N GLY A 123 -41.45 84.19 12.78
CA GLY A 123 -40.24 84.73 12.15
C GLY A 123 -40.37 85.09 10.66
N ASP A 124 -41.44 84.62 10.01
CA ASP A 124 -41.77 84.82 8.59
C ASP A 124 -42.56 86.11 8.32
N GLN A 125 -43.08 86.77 9.36
CA GLN A 125 -43.98 87.92 9.25
C GLN A 125 -43.55 89.06 10.18
N ALA A 126 -43.81 90.32 9.78
CA ALA A 126 -43.56 91.46 10.66
C ALA A 126 -44.47 91.39 11.91
N PRO A 127 -43.97 91.65 13.14
CA PRO A 127 -44.76 91.59 14.35
C PRO A 127 -46.01 92.48 14.29
N SER A 128 -47.16 91.93 14.64
CA SER A 128 -48.46 92.59 14.68
C SER A 128 -48.97 92.66 16.11
N ARG A 129 -49.62 93.79 16.44
CA ARG A 129 -50.40 93.98 17.68
C ARG A 129 -51.91 93.83 17.43
N GLU A 130 -52.32 93.64 16.18
CA GLU A 130 -53.69 93.35 15.76
C GLU A 130 -53.85 91.85 15.45
N PRO A 131 -55.05 91.27 15.63
CA PRO A 131 -55.31 89.88 15.28
C PRO A 131 -55.08 89.66 13.78
N ARG A 132 -54.46 88.54 13.42
CA ARG A 132 -54.22 88.14 12.02
C ARG A 132 -55.52 87.79 11.31
N TYR A 133 -56.42 87.12 12.02
CA TYR A 133 -57.76 86.77 11.57
C TYR A 133 -58.66 86.44 12.78
N ILE A 134 -59.95 86.21 12.51
CA ILE A 134 -60.94 85.81 13.52
C ILE A 134 -61.27 84.33 13.32
N LEU A 135 -61.15 83.54 14.40
CA LEU A 135 -61.37 82.10 14.40
C LEU A 135 -62.84 81.76 14.12
N ASN A 136 -63.08 80.76 13.26
CA ASN A 136 -64.42 80.33 12.85
C ASN A 136 -64.68 78.85 13.24
N PRO A 137 -65.71 78.55 14.06
CA PRO A 137 -66.08 77.17 14.41
C PRO A 137 -66.42 76.26 13.22
N ASP A 138 -66.87 76.84 12.10
CA ASP A 138 -67.29 76.10 10.91
C ASP A 138 -66.15 75.91 9.88
N ASP A 139 -64.97 76.50 10.11
CA ASP A 139 -63.79 76.32 9.26
C ASP A 139 -62.97 75.10 9.73
N ASP A 140 -62.70 74.17 8.80
CA ASP A 140 -61.92 72.97 9.07
C ASP A 140 -60.50 73.29 9.56
N ALA A 141 -59.93 74.43 9.15
CA ALA A 141 -58.61 74.90 9.55
C ALA A 141 -58.54 75.39 11.01
N ASP A 142 -59.67 75.79 11.60
CA ASP A 142 -59.73 76.34 12.97
C ASP A 142 -60.24 75.31 14.00
N ARG A 143 -60.56 74.07 13.57
CA ARG A 143 -61.07 73.01 14.46
C ARG A 143 -60.14 72.69 15.62
N TRP A 144 -58.82 72.84 15.44
CA TRP A 144 -57.82 72.62 16.50
C TRP A 144 -58.07 73.50 17.73
N PHE A 145 -58.54 74.74 17.54
CA PHE A 145 -58.79 75.69 18.61
C PHE A 145 -59.97 75.23 19.47
N PHE A 146 -61.09 74.90 18.81
CA PHE A 146 -62.31 74.47 19.49
C PHE A 146 -62.21 73.05 20.06
N SER A 147 -61.42 72.16 19.44
CA SER A 147 -61.16 70.82 19.98
C SER A 147 -60.31 70.88 21.24
N THR A 148 -59.28 71.74 21.25
CA THR A 148 -58.44 71.97 22.43
C THR A 148 -59.28 72.48 23.62
N LEU A 149 -60.24 73.38 23.37
CA LEU A 149 -61.14 73.88 24.43
C LEU A 149 -62.08 72.81 25.03
N ARG A 150 -62.31 71.67 24.35
CA ARG A 150 -63.12 70.57 24.91
C ARG A 150 -62.37 69.77 25.96
N ASN A 151 -61.04 69.81 25.94
CA ASN A 151 -60.19 69.20 26.96
C ASN A 151 -59.42 70.28 27.72
N THR A 152 -60.08 70.88 28.72
CA THR A 152 -59.50 71.98 29.51
C THR A 152 -58.44 71.54 30.53
N GLU A 153 -58.17 70.25 30.67
CA GLU A 153 -57.15 69.73 31.57
C GLU A 153 -55.81 69.65 30.84
N GLY A 154 -55.03 70.74 30.91
CA GLY A 154 -53.64 70.76 30.45
C GLY A 154 -53.46 71.43 29.10
N PHE A 155 -52.68 70.79 28.24
CA PHE A 155 -52.28 71.28 26.92
C PHE A 155 -52.68 70.30 25.82
N ASN A 156 -52.85 70.80 24.60
CA ASN A 156 -53.08 69.99 23.41
C ASN A 156 -51.91 70.15 22.46
N LEU A 157 -51.46 69.04 21.86
CA LEU A 157 -50.42 69.03 20.86
C LEU A 157 -51.07 68.77 19.50
N ASN A 158 -50.95 69.70 18.56
CA ASN A 158 -51.52 69.55 17.23
C ASN A 158 -50.43 69.51 16.17
N VAL A 159 -50.39 68.43 15.38
CA VAL A 159 -49.50 68.33 14.22
C VAL A 159 -50.22 68.89 13.00
N ASP A 160 -49.62 69.92 12.40
CA ASP A 160 -50.10 70.53 11.16
C ASP A 160 -49.01 70.46 10.10
N VAL A 161 -49.39 70.10 8.87
CA VAL A 161 -48.48 70.04 7.74
C VAL A 161 -48.93 71.09 6.76
N ASN A 162 -48.06 72.07 6.53
CA ASN A 162 -48.29 73.06 5.50
C ASN A 162 -47.80 72.50 4.14
N PRO A 163 -48.71 72.15 3.20
CA PRO A 163 -48.33 71.53 1.93
C PRO A 163 -47.58 72.51 1.01
N GLU A 164 -47.76 73.82 1.20
CA GLU A 164 -47.16 74.87 0.37
C GLU A 164 -45.74 75.23 0.81
N LEU A 165 -45.45 75.08 2.11
CA LEU A 165 -44.14 75.39 2.71
C LEU A 165 -43.26 74.14 2.92
N ASP A 166 -43.79 72.95 2.66
CA ASP A 166 -43.15 71.65 2.93
C ASP A 166 -42.73 71.44 4.41
N THR A 167 -43.30 72.23 5.33
CA THR A 167 -42.99 72.21 6.76
C THR A 167 -44.05 71.48 7.58
N THR A 168 -43.61 70.56 8.44
CA THR A 168 -44.47 69.98 9.49
C THR A 168 -44.25 70.75 10.77
N LYS A 169 -45.28 71.38 11.33
CA LYS A 169 -45.21 72.10 12.60
C LYS A 169 -46.01 71.37 13.67
N VAL A 170 -45.46 71.34 14.87
CA VAL A 170 -46.14 70.84 16.07
C VAL A 170 -46.51 72.04 16.93
N TRP A 171 -47.80 72.31 17.06
CA TRP A 171 -48.34 73.42 17.84
C TRP A 171 -48.60 72.98 19.27
N LEU A 172 -47.95 73.65 20.22
CA LEU A 172 -48.14 73.47 21.64
C LEU A 172 -49.24 74.41 22.14
N ASN A 173 -50.47 73.92 22.21
CA ASN A 173 -51.64 74.72 22.58
C ASN A 173 -51.88 74.65 24.09
N MET A 174 -51.68 75.76 24.80
CA MET A 174 -51.90 75.88 26.24
C MET A 174 -53.20 76.63 26.53
N VAL A 175 -53.99 76.11 27.47
CA VAL A 175 -55.18 76.81 27.95
C VAL A 175 -54.77 77.87 28.96
N VAL A 176 -55.05 79.15 28.67
CA VAL A 176 -54.85 80.27 29.60
C VAL A 176 -56.07 80.36 30.49
N LYS A 177 -55.90 80.10 31.79
CA LYS A 177 -56.95 80.18 32.79
C LYS A 177 -56.79 81.39 33.70
N ASP A 178 -57.91 81.92 34.16
CA ASP A 178 -57.98 82.91 35.22
C ASP A 178 -57.88 82.27 36.62
N GLU A 179 -57.75 83.07 37.68
CA GLU A 179 -57.67 82.63 39.08
C GLU A 179 -58.90 81.83 39.54
N ASP A 180 -60.06 82.07 38.94
CA ASP A 180 -61.31 81.34 39.19
C ASP A 180 -61.45 80.05 38.35
N GLY A 181 -60.47 79.78 37.48
CA GLY A 181 -60.44 78.61 36.59
C GLY A 181 -61.15 78.80 35.25
N SER A 182 -61.74 79.98 34.98
CA SER A 182 -62.33 80.30 33.68
C SER A 182 -61.27 80.39 32.58
N VAL A 183 -61.61 79.99 31.35
CA VAL A 183 -60.68 80.03 30.21
C VAL A 183 -60.74 81.41 29.56
N LEU A 184 -59.59 82.07 29.44
CA LEU A 184 -59.47 83.41 28.84
C LEU A 184 -59.03 83.34 27.37
N ALA A 185 -58.11 82.42 27.05
CA ALA A 185 -57.52 82.27 25.72
C ALA A 185 -56.85 80.90 25.57
N LEU A 186 -56.46 80.57 24.34
CA LEU A 186 -55.39 79.62 24.08
C LEU A 186 -54.12 80.39 23.73
N ALA A 187 -53.00 79.99 24.31
CA ALA A 187 -51.70 80.58 24.01
C ALA A 187 -50.67 79.47 23.76
N GLY A 188 -49.66 79.76 22.96
CA GLY A 188 -48.68 78.74 22.66
C GLY A 188 -47.62 79.17 21.66
N SER A 189 -46.80 78.21 21.28
CA SER A 189 -45.82 78.33 20.22
C SER A 189 -45.90 77.12 19.30
N GLY A 190 -45.42 77.29 18.08
CA GLY A 190 -45.06 76.17 17.20
C GLY A 190 -43.67 75.66 17.53
N LEU A 191 -43.43 74.40 17.18
CA LEU A 191 -42.12 73.83 16.97
C LEU A 191 -42.06 73.38 15.51
N ASP A 192 -41.07 73.88 14.76
CA ASP A 192 -40.79 73.35 13.42
C ASP A 192 -40.25 71.92 13.56
N LEU A 193 -41.09 70.97 13.18
CA LEU A 193 -40.77 69.57 13.22
C LEU A 193 -39.98 69.16 11.98
N SER A 194 -39.84 69.97 10.92
CA SER A 194 -39.03 69.61 9.75
C SER A 194 -37.54 69.57 10.05
N ASP A 195 -37.01 70.51 10.82
CA ASP A 195 -35.61 70.48 11.27
C ASP A 195 -35.39 69.36 12.30
N PHE A 196 -36.37 69.15 13.16
CA PHE A 196 -36.37 68.05 14.12
C PHE A 196 -36.51 66.67 13.47
N ILE A 197 -37.39 66.50 12.48
CA ILE A 197 -37.57 65.31 11.64
C ILE A 197 -36.30 65.06 10.85
N ARG A 198 -35.60 66.11 10.40
CA ARG A 198 -34.29 65.93 9.78
C ARG A 198 -33.26 65.40 10.79
N ASP A 199 -33.20 65.95 12.00
CA ASP A 199 -32.25 65.48 13.03
C ASP A 199 -32.64 64.10 13.64
N PHE A 200 -33.92 63.74 13.56
CA PHE A 200 -34.51 62.55 14.18
C PHE A 200 -34.70 61.39 13.18
N ILE A 201 -35.31 61.66 12.03
CA ILE A 201 -35.71 60.69 11.01
C ILE A 201 -34.62 60.44 9.97
N THR A 202 -33.85 61.46 9.58
CA THR A 202 -32.59 61.23 8.83
C THR A 202 -31.45 60.93 9.80
N SER A 203 -31.65 59.95 10.69
CA SER A 203 -30.52 59.42 11.45
C SER A 203 -29.56 58.71 10.48
N ASP A 204 -28.27 59.03 10.55
CA ASP A 204 -27.17 58.31 9.86
C ASP A 204 -27.07 56.81 10.25
N THR A 205 -27.95 56.33 11.13
CA THR A 205 -27.97 54.94 11.59
C THR A 205 -28.64 54.04 10.56
N ALA A 206 -27.82 53.30 9.81
CA ALA A 206 -28.29 52.33 8.82
C ALA A 206 -29.31 51.34 9.42
N GLY A 207 -30.41 51.11 8.71
CA GLY A 207 -31.43 50.13 9.06
C GLY A 207 -32.39 50.53 10.19
N VAL A 208 -32.35 51.77 10.69
CA VAL A 208 -33.29 52.25 11.73
C VAL A 208 -34.32 53.20 11.13
N THR A 209 -35.60 52.88 11.26
CA THR A 209 -36.72 53.73 10.85
C THR A 209 -37.47 54.24 12.08
N PRO A 210 -37.24 55.50 12.50
CA PRO A 210 -37.86 56.05 13.68
C PRO A 210 -39.25 56.61 13.40
N MET A 211 -40.14 56.50 14.38
CA MET A 211 -41.52 57.00 14.32
C MET A 211 -42.01 57.45 15.70
N ILE A 212 -42.92 58.41 15.70
CA ILE A 212 -43.62 58.88 16.91
C ILE A 212 -45.09 58.53 16.75
N VAL A 213 -45.68 57.94 17.77
CA VAL A 213 -47.09 57.53 17.77
C VAL A 213 -47.79 58.02 19.03
N ASP A 214 -49.07 58.38 18.93
CA ASP A 214 -49.86 58.79 20.10
C ASP A 214 -50.37 57.59 20.92
N ALA A 215 -51.17 57.89 21.95
CA ALA A 215 -51.80 56.91 22.84
C ALA A 215 -52.67 55.87 22.09
N ASP A 216 -53.27 56.25 20.95
CA ASP A 216 -54.14 55.41 20.11
C ASP A 216 -53.35 54.68 18.99
N GLY A 217 -52.03 54.89 18.93
CA GLY A 217 -51.13 54.31 17.95
C GLY A 217 -51.16 55.03 16.60
N ALA A 218 -51.76 56.21 16.51
CA ALA A 218 -51.73 57.03 15.31
C ALA A 218 -50.35 57.66 15.15
N ILE A 219 -49.83 57.66 13.93
CA ILE A 219 -48.46 58.10 13.64
C ILE A 219 -48.43 59.63 13.55
N GLN A 220 -47.69 60.25 14.45
CA GLN A 220 -47.52 61.70 14.57
C GLN A 220 -46.26 62.19 13.83
N ALA A 221 -45.25 61.34 13.66
CA ALA A 221 -44.06 61.65 12.87
C ALA A 221 -43.49 60.39 12.20
N HIS A 222 -43.14 60.49 10.91
CA HIS A 222 -42.55 59.42 10.11
C HIS A 222 -41.82 59.99 8.87
N GLN A 223 -40.86 59.25 8.29
CA GLN A 223 -40.13 59.68 7.08
C GLN A 223 -41.05 59.82 5.87
N ASP A 224 -41.88 58.81 5.67
CA ASP A 224 -42.99 58.85 4.74
C ASP A 224 -44.12 59.70 5.31
N ARG A 225 -44.27 60.90 4.77
CA ARG A 225 -45.29 61.89 5.17
C ARG A 225 -46.71 61.39 4.98
N SER A 226 -46.95 60.43 4.08
CA SER A 226 -48.29 59.86 3.84
C SER A 226 -48.82 59.06 5.04
N LEU A 227 -47.94 58.66 5.95
CA LEU A 227 -48.30 57.92 7.15
C LEU A 227 -48.64 58.83 8.34
N ILE A 228 -48.45 60.14 8.25
CA ILE A 228 -48.68 61.08 9.35
C ILE A 228 -50.17 61.50 9.43
N VAL A 229 -50.75 61.47 10.63
CA VAL A 229 -52.12 61.97 10.86
C VAL A 229 -52.12 63.50 11.00
N MET A 230 -52.96 64.17 10.20
CA MET A 230 -53.21 65.61 10.29
C MET A 230 -54.29 65.92 11.33
N ASN A 231 -54.13 67.02 12.09
CA ASN A 231 -55.14 67.48 13.04
C ASN A 231 -55.52 66.44 14.12
N SER A 232 -54.52 65.74 14.65
CA SER A 232 -54.69 64.67 15.65
C SER A 232 -55.44 65.11 16.90
N GLY A 233 -55.32 66.38 17.32
CA GLY A 233 -56.03 66.94 18.46
C GLY A 233 -57.54 67.18 18.26
N ALA A 234 -58.07 67.03 17.04
CA ALA A 234 -59.47 67.31 16.70
C ALA A 234 -60.35 66.06 16.46
N GLY A 235 -59.82 64.86 16.73
CA GLY A 235 -60.53 63.60 16.49
C GLY A 235 -60.66 63.28 14.99
N ALA A 236 -59.64 63.60 14.20
CA ALA A 236 -59.63 63.38 12.76
C ALA A 236 -59.74 61.88 12.40
N SER A 237 -60.47 61.59 11.32
CA SER A 237 -60.68 60.24 10.78
C SER A 237 -59.36 59.56 10.42
N THR A 238 -59.13 58.39 10.98
CA THR A 238 -58.01 57.50 10.65
C THR A 238 -58.08 57.07 9.18
N ALA A 239 -57.35 57.75 8.31
CA ALA A 239 -57.04 57.21 6.99
C ALA A 239 -56.33 55.85 7.17
N SER A 240 -56.73 54.85 6.39
CA SER A 240 -56.09 53.52 6.43
C SER A 240 -54.60 53.66 6.08
N GLY A 241 -53.73 53.36 7.04
CA GLY A 241 -52.27 53.42 6.89
C GLY A 241 -51.55 54.30 7.92
N SER A 242 -52.24 55.27 8.53
CA SER A 242 -51.62 56.22 9.46
C SER A 242 -51.60 55.77 10.93
N ASN A 243 -51.74 54.46 11.18
CA ASN A 243 -51.69 53.86 12.51
C ASN A 243 -50.67 52.71 12.54
N LEU A 244 -49.82 52.67 13.57
CA LEU A 244 -48.77 51.66 13.73
C LEU A 244 -49.32 50.23 13.64
N LEU A 245 -50.48 49.97 14.24
CA LEU A 245 -51.09 48.64 14.23
C LEU A 245 -51.58 48.23 12.82
N SER A 246 -51.83 49.20 11.93
CA SER A 246 -52.18 48.92 10.54
C SER A 246 -50.96 48.54 9.68
N LEU A 247 -49.77 48.99 10.07
CA LEU A 247 -48.50 48.69 9.38
C LEU A 247 -47.91 47.32 9.76
N VAL A 248 -48.32 46.77 10.90
CA VAL A 248 -47.89 45.48 11.43
C VAL A 248 -48.83 44.37 10.93
N ALA A 249 -48.27 43.18 10.69
CA ALA A 249 -49.04 42.00 10.32
C ALA A 249 -50.15 41.68 11.34
N GLU A 250 -51.31 41.22 10.84
CA GLU A 250 -52.51 41.04 11.67
C GLU A 250 -52.30 40.16 12.91
N GLN A 251 -51.46 39.13 12.79
CA GLN A 251 -51.15 38.18 13.85
C GLN A 251 -50.28 38.77 14.98
N GLU A 252 -49.60 39.88 14.72
CA GLU A 252 -48.63 40.50 15.64
C GLU A 252 -49.21 41.76 16.33
N ARG A 253 -50.38 42.23 15.90
CA ARG A 253 -51.03 43.45 16.44
C ARG A 253 -51.29 43.39 17.94
N ASP A 254 -51.71 42.24 18.45
CA ASP A 254 -51.96 42.06 19.89
C ASP A 254 -50.68 42.11 20.72
N ALA A 255 -49.57 41.60 20.17
CA ALA A 255 -48.26 41.68 20.81
C ALA A 255 -47.75 43.13 20.86
N VAL A 256 -47.95 43.90 19.79
CA VAL A 256 -47.60 45.34 19.76
C VAL A 256 -48.43 46.12 20.79
N ARG A 257 -49.75 45.88 20.89
CA ARG A 257 -50.60 46.51 21.91
C ARG A 257 -50.12 46.21 23.33
N ALA A 258 -49.79 44.95 23.61
CA ALA A 258 -49.24 44.55 24.90
C ALA A 258 -47.90 45.26 25.19
N ALA A 259 -47.03 45.42 24.19
CA ALA A 259 -45.77 46.14 24.32
C ALA A 259 -45.98 47.63 24.63
N LEU A 260 -46.91 48.30 23.94
CA LEU A 260 -47.26 49.71 24.19
C LEU A 260 -47.81 49.91 25.62
N GLN A 261 -48.71 49.03 26.07
CA GLN A 261 -49.23 49.06 27.44
C GLN A 261 -48.14 48.81 28.49
N GLN A 262 -47.22 47.88 28.22
CA GLN A 262 -46.13 47.54 29.13
C GLN A 262 -45.20 48.75 29.37
N VAL A 263 -44.80 49.46 28.31
CA VAL A 263 -43.89 50.60 28.43
C VAL A 263 -44.56 51.83 29.04
N GLN A 264 -45.88 51.96 28.92
CA GLN A 264 -46.66 52.99 29.61
C GLN A 264 -46.71 52.76 31.13
N GLN A 265 -46.83 51.51 31.57
CA GLN A 265 -46.80 51.15 33.00
C GLN A 265 -45.40 51.27 33.63
N HIS A 266 -44.36 51.09 32.82
CA HIS A 266 -42.96 51.11 33.26
C HIS A 266 -42.17 52.17 32.50
N THR A 267 -42.38 53.44 32.88
CA THR A 267 -41.73 54.60 32.25
C THR A 267 -40.21 54.46 32.25
N GLY A 268 -39.59 54.65 31.08
CA GLY A 268 -38.15 54.50 30.88
C GLY A 268 -37.68 53.10 30.48
N SER A 269 -38.59 52.12 30.41
CA SER A 269 -38.31 50.82 29.77
C SER A 269 -38.47 50.89 28.25
N VAL A 270 -37.80 49.97 27.55
CA VAL A 270 -38.00 49.71 26.11
C VAL A 270 -38.46 48.27 25.96
N ALA A 271 -39.59 48.09 25.28
CA ALA A 271 -40.07 46.80 24.82
C ALA A 271 -39.61 46.57 23.38
N THR A 272 -39.05 45.40 23.11
CA THR A 272 -38.57 44.98 21.79
C THR A 272 -39.32 43.74 21.36
N LEU A 273 -39.82 43.72 20.14
CA LEU A 273 -40.51 42.56 19.58
C LEU A 273 -40.25 42.42 18.07
N PRO A 274 -40.06 41.19 17.56
CA PRO A 274 -39.98 40.97 16.14
C PRO A 274 -41.37 41.19 15.51
N VAL A 275 -41.41 41.97 14.44
CA VAL A 275 -42.63 42.23 13.67
C VAL A 275 -42.34 42.18 12.18
N THR A 276 -43.38 41.96 11.40
CA THR A 276 -43.37 42.11 9.96
C THR A 276 -44.03 43.43 9.61
N LEU A 277 -43.22 44.46 9.35
CA LEU A 277 -43.67 45.79 8.96
C LEU A 277 -43.49 45.93 7.44
N GLN A 278 -44.56 46.30 6.71
CA GLN A 278 -44.49 46.52 5.25
C GLN A 278 -43.81 45.37 4.45
N ASN A 279 -44.05 44.11 4.83
CA ASN A 279 -43.44 42.88 4.26
C ASN A 279 -41.94 42.66 4.54
N ALA A 280 -41.32 43.41 5.45
CA ALA A 280 -39.96 43.17 5.93
C ALA A 280 -39.96 42.69 7.39
N HIS A 281 -39.13 41.70 7.71
CA HIS A 281 -38.92 41.25 9.08
C HIS A 281 -38.01 42.25 9.81
N GLN A 282 -38.57 42.93 10.79
CA GLN A 282 -37.91 44.00 11.53
C GLN A 282 -38.09 43.79 13.04
N LEU A 283 -37.20 44.37 13.82
CA LEU A 283 -37.33 44.43 15.26
C LEU A 283 -37.93 45.79 15.64
N LEU A 284 -39.16 45.79 16.15
CA LEU A 284 -39.82 47.00 16.64
C LEU A 284 -39.43 47.22 18.10
N ALA A 285 -38.89 48.40 18.40
CA ALA A 285 -38.50 48.81 19.74
C ALA A 285 -39.26 50.07 20.15
N VAL A 286 -40.11 49.96 21.18
CA VAL A 286 -41.01 51.03 21.62
C VAL A 286 -40.71 51.49 23.05
N THR A 287 -40.89 52.78 23.32
CA THR A 287 -40.78 53.38 24.65
C THR A 287 -41.78 54.53 24.82
N TYR A 288 -42.17 54.82 26.06
CA TYR A 288 -43.18 55.82 26.37
C TYR A 288 -42.56 57.16 26.79
N LEU A 289 -43.13 58.26 26.31
CA LEU A 289 -42.75 59.63 26.60
C LEU A 289 -43.85 60.29 27.46
N PRO A 290 -43.69 60.33 28.79
CA PRO A 290 -44.73 60.78 29.70
C PRO A 290 -45.08 62.26 29.56
N GLU A 291 -44.14 63.09 29.07
CA GLU A 291 -44.35 64.53 28.91
C GLU A 291 -45.41 64.85 27.84
N LEU A 292 -45.65 63.94 26.89
CA LEU A 292 -46.55 64.14 25.75
C LEU A 292 -47.69 63.11 25.64
N ASP A 293 -47.68 62.09 26.50
CA ASP A 293 -48.53 60.89 26.36
C ASP A 293 -48.38 60.18 24.99
N TRP A 294 -47.15 60.22 24.45
CA TRP A 294 -46.78 59.62 23.16
C TRP A 294 -45.79 58.48 23.34
N TYR A 295 -45.65 57.65 22.31
CA TYR A 295 -44.62 56.62 22.22
C TYR A 295 -43.60 56.95 21.14
N VAL A 296 -42.35 56.62 21.41
CA VAL A 296 -41.27 56.60 20.43
C VAL A 296 -41.04 55.16 20.02
N ALA A 297 -41.13 54.88 18.72
CA ALA A 297 -40.95 53.56 18.16
C ALA A 297 -39.86 53.59 17.08
N ASN A 298 -38.98 52.59 17.07
CA ASN A 298 -38.01 52.40 16.00
C ASN A 298 -38.22 51.01 15.40
N ALA A 299 -38.39 50.95 14.09
CA ALA A 299 -38.35 49.70 13.35
C ALA A 299 -36.92 49.47 12.84
N VAL A 300 -36.28 48.40 13.31
CA VAL A 300 -34.88 48.10 13.00
C VAL A 300 -34.79 46.88 12.09
N ASP A 301 -34.24 47.07 10.91
CA ASP A 301 -33.88 45.99 10.00
C ASP A 301 -32.46 45.50 10.32
N LEU A 302 -32.37 44.33 10.95
CA LEU A 302 -31.11 43.72 11.35
C LEU A 302 -30.26 43.21 10.17
N SER A 303 -30.83 43.15 8.96
CA SER A 303 -30.10 42.76 7.75
C SER A 303 -29.35 43.92 7.11
N THR A 304 -29.83 45.15 7.30
CA THR A 304 -29.23 46.38 6.79
C THR A 304 -28.47 47.16 7.86
N ALA A 305 -28.83 47.01 9.13
CA ALA A 305 -28.01 47.47 10.24
C ALA A 305 -26.69 46.65 10.24
N GLU A 306 -25.57 47.28 9.89
CA GLU A 306 -24.23 46.69 9.92
C GLU A 306 -23.75 46.42 11.36
N VAL A 307 -24.51 45.63 12.14
CA VAL A 307 -24.22 45.33 13.55
C VAL A 307 -22.93 44.51 13.68
N ILE A 308 -22.54 43.79 12.63
CA ILE A 308 -21.28 43.05 12.55
C ILE A 308 -20.56 43.44 11.26
N ASP A 309 -19.49 44.21 11.39
CA ASP A 309 -18.60 44.53 10.27
C ASP A 309 -18.08 43.23 9.65
N SER A 310 -18.40 42.94 8.40
CA SER A 310 -17.95 41.68 7.76
C SER A 310 -16.43 41.67 7.46
N ALA A 311 -15.76 42.82 7.64
CA ALA A 311 -14.35 43.02 7.31
C ALA A 311 -13.37 42.15 8.13
N TRP A 312 -13.73 41.72 9.34
CA TRP A 312 -12.85 40.87 10.18
C TRP A 312 -13.11 39.36 10.03
N ILE A 313 -14.27 38.97 9.51
CA ILE A 313 -14.64 37.55 9.32
C ILE A 313 -13.87 36.94 8.13
N THR A 314 -13.78 37.66 7.01
CA THR A 314 -13.07 37.19 5.81
C THR A 314 -11.56 36.95 6.03
N PRO A 315 -10.76 37.85 6.64
CA PRO A 315 -9.36 37.57 6.92
C PRO A 315 -9.18 36.47 7.98
N LEU A 316 -10.11 36.32 8.92
CA LEU A 316 -10.09 35.23 9.90
C LEU A 316 -10.29 33.87 9.24
N LEU A 317 -11.23 33.75 8.29
CA LEU A 317 -11.44 32.52 7.51
C LEU A 317 -10.23 32.18 6.62
N ILE A 318 -9.65 33.20 5.96
CA ILE A 318 -8.42 33.02 5.18
C ILE A 318 -7.27 32.57 6.09
N GLY A 319 -7.10 33.20 7.25
CA GLY A 319 -6.09 32.85 8.25
C GLY A 319 -6.23 31.41 8.74
N LEU A 320 -7.46 30.96 9.03
CA LEU A 320 -7.74 29.57 9.40
C LEU A 320 -7.37 28.59 8.28
N GLY A 321 -7.70 28.92 7.03
CA GLY A 321 -7.35 28.12 5.86
C GLY A 321 -5.84 28.00 5.67
N VAL A 322 -5.10 29.11 5.81
CA VAL A 322 -3.63 29.12 5.75
C VAL A 322 -3.02 28.30 6.89
N LEU A 323 -3.51 28.47 8.11
CA LEU A 323 -3.06 27.68 9.26
C LEU A 323 -3.24 26.17 9.03
N LEU A 324 -4.39 25.77 8.47
CA LEU A 324 -4.65 24.37 8.11
C LEU A 324 -3.62 23.85 7.10
N ILE A 325 -3.35 24.61 6.04
CA ILE A 325 -2.35 24.23 5.03
C ILE A 325 -0.96 24.08 5.66
N VAL A 326 -0.56 25.01 6.53
CA VAL A 326 0.72 24.95 7.24
C VAL A 326 0.80 23.70 8.12
N LEU A 327 -0.25 23.38 8.87
CA LEU A 327 -0.31 22.16 9.69
C LEU A 327 -0.19 20.89 8.85
N VAL A 328 -0.88 20.82 7.70
CA VAL A 328 -0.76 19.68 6.78
C VAL A 328 0.67 19.55 6.24
N LEU A 329 1.32 20.66 5.89
CA LEU A 329 2.72 20.65 5.42
C LEU A 329 3.70 20.21 6.51
N ILE A 330 3.54 20.72 7.74
CA ILE A 330 4.35 20.31 8.90
C ILE A 330 4.16 18.83 9.18
N PHE A 331 2.92 18.33 9.17
CA PHE A 331 2.64 16.91 9.36
C PHE A 331 3.24 16.05 8.25
N ALA A 332 3.12 16.48 6.99
CA ALA A 332 3.72 15.79 5.85
C ALA A 332 5.25 15.68 6.01
N PHE A 333 5.89 16.77 6.44
CA PHE A 333 7.33 16.81 6.71
C PHE A 333 7.72 15.92 7.90
N ALA A 334 6.94 15.95 8.99
CA ALA A 334 7.16 15.13 10.16
C ALA A 334 7.05 13.63 9.85
N ILE A 335 6.00 13.21 9.12
CA ILE A 335 5.82 11.82 8.66
C ILE A 335 7.00 11.38 7.79
N GLU A 336 7.44 12.21 6.85
CA GLU A 336 8.59 11.90 6.00
C GLU A 336 9.87 11.67 6.81
N ARG A 337 10.15 12.57 7.77
CA ARG A 337 11.41 12.56 8.54
C ARG A 337 11.41 11.54 9.68
N LEU A 338 10.28 11.35 10.36
CA LEU A 338 10.17 10.49 11.55
C LEU A 338 9.82 9.04 11.22
N LEU A 339 9.06 8.78 10.14
CA LEU A 339 8.61 7.41 9.79
C LEU A 339 9.18 6.92 8.45
N LEU A 340 8.94 7.63 7.33
CA LEU A 340 9.29 7.09 6.01
C LEU A 340 10.80 7.02 5.75
N GLY A 341 11.58 8.01 6.21
CA GLY A 341 13.03 8.05 6.03
C GLY A 341 13.73 6.82 6.63
N PRO A 342 13.56 6.55 7.93
CA PRO A 342 14.10 5.35 8.59
C PRO A 342 13.67 4.04 7.91
N LEU A 343 12.38 3.90 7.57
CA LEU A 343 11.87 2.72 6.87
C LEU A 343 12.53 2.50 5.50
N ARG A 344 12.83 3.57 4.75
CA ARG A 344 13.57 3.45 3.48
C ARG A 344 15.01 3.02 3.69
N GLN A 345 15.68 3.51 4.75
CA GLN A 345 17.04 3.07 5.07
C GLN A 345 17.06 1.59 5.47
N LEU A 346 16.15 1.16 6.34
CA LEU A 346 15.95 -0.26 6.69
C LEU A 346 15.70 -1.12 5.45
N LYS A 347 14.81 -0.68 4.54
CA LYS A 347 14.57 -1.37 3.27
C LYS A 347 15.84 -1.51 2.44
N ARG A 348 16.63 -0.44 2.30
CA ARG A 348 17.90 -0.47 1.56
C ARG A 348 18.92 -1.41 2.22
N GLY A 349 19.01 -1.39 3.55
CA GLY A 349 19.86 -2.30 4.32
C GLY A 349 19.50 -3.76 4.08
N ALA A 350 18.21 -4.10 4.13
CA ALA A 350 17.72 -5.43 3.80
C ALA A 350 18.05 -5.86 2.35
N GLN A 351 17.89 -4.95 1.38
CA GLN A 351 18.23 -5.21 -0.03
C GLN A 351 19.73 -5.42 -0.24
N ALA A 352 20.58 -4.64 0.42
CA ALA A 352 22.03 -4.80 0.36
C ALA A 352 22.49 -6.14 0.99
N MET A 353 21.88 -6.55 2.11
CA MET A 353 22.11 -7.89 2.67
C MET A 353 21.70 -9.00 1.71
N ALA A 354 20.57 -8.86 1.02
CA ALA A 354 20.14 -9.82 0.00
C ALA A 354 21.10 -9.89 -1.20
N ALA A 355 21.83 -8.81 -1.48
CA ALA A 355 22.89 -8.75 -2.49
C ALA A 355 24.27 -9.22 -1.97
N GLY A 356 24.35 -9.76 -0.75
CA GLY A 356 25.58 -10.28 -0.14
C GLY A 356 26.46 -9.22 0.54
N GLN A 357 25.98 -7.98 0.68
CA GLN A 357 26.70 -6.91 1.37
C GLN A 357 26.19 -6.76 2.80
N TYR A 358 26.96 -7.27 3.76
CA TYR A 358 26.56 -7.29 5.17
C TYR A 358 27.11 -6.10 5.99
N ASP A 359 28.00 -5.29 5.42
CA ASP A 359 28.58 -4.09 6.06
C ASP A 359 27.71 -2.85 5.85
N VAL A 360 26.43 -2.93 6.23
CA VAL A 360 25.49 -1.81 6.07
C VAL A 360 25.15 -1.22 7.43
N ALA A 361 25.43 0.08 7.59
CA ALA A 361 25.09 0.81 8.80
C ALA A 361 23.57 0.93 8.94
N MET A 362 23.03 0.30 9.99
CA MET A 362 21.62 0.43 10.34
C MET A 362 21.37 1.79 11.02
N PRO A 363 20.17 2.38 10.90
CA PRO A 363 19.84 3.64 11.56
C PRO A 363 19.93 3.45 13.09
N ALA A 364 20.93 4.06 13.73
CA ALA A 364 21.15 3.93 15.18
C ALA A 364 20.53 5.11 15.96
N GLY A 365 20.16 4.87 17.21
CA GLY A 365 19.84 5.93 18.18
C GLY A 365 18.37 6.34 18.27
N ARG A 366 17.44 5.41 18.03
CA ARG A 366 16.02 5.61 18.29
C ARG A 366 15.55 4.67 19.40
N ASN A 367 14.72 5.19 20.31
CA ASN A 367 14.13 4.43 21.41
C ASN A 367 12.63 4.16 21.14
N ASP A 368 12.30 3.78 19.90
CA ASP A 368 10.94 3.44 19.46
C ASP A 368 10.93 2.10 18.72
N GLU A 369 9.76 1.66 18.24
CA GLU A 369 9.57 0.38 17.56
C GLU A 369 10.41 0.28 16.27
N ILE A 370 10.72 1.41 15.64
CA ILE A 370 11.59 1.47 14.46
C ILE A 370 13.07 1.30 14.87
N GLY A 371 13.44 1.83 16.02
CA GLY A 371 14.73 1.58 16.67
C GLY A 371 14.92 0.09 17.00
N GLU A 372 13.95 -0.52 17.69
CA GLU A 372 13.97 -1.94 18.03
C GLU A 372 14.08 -2.83 16.78
N LEU A 373 13.33 -2.48 15.72
CA LEU A 373 13.43 -3.16 14.42
C LEU A 373 14.81 -2.99 13.77
N SER A 374 15.42 -1.81 13.88
CA SER A 374 16.77 -1.53 13.36
C SER A 374 17.83 -2.35 14.10
N ASP A 375 17.71 -2.49 15.41
CA ASP A 375 18.59 -3.31 16.24
C ASP A 375 18.45 -4.79 15.90
N ALA A 376 17.23 -5.29 15.77
CA ALA A 376 16.96 -6.68 15.35
C ALA A 376 17.56 -6.98 13.96
N PHE A 377 17.41 -6.06 13.01
CA PHE A 377 18.05 -6.16 11.69
C PHE A 377 19.58 -6.13 11.78
N GLY A 378 20.15 -5.31 12.66
CA GLY A 378 21.59 -5.25 12.91
C GLY A 378 22.15 -6.57 13.47
N VAL A 379 21.45 -7.19 14.43
CA VAL A 379 21.81 -8.51 14.97
C VAL A 379 21.77 -9.57 13.88
N MET A 380 20.70 -9.58 13.07
CA MET A 380 20.57 -10.50 11.94
C MET A 380 21.70 -10.32 10.92
N ALA A 381 22.02 -9.08 10.53
CA ALA A 381 23.11 -8.78 9.60
C ALA A 381 24.45 -9.34 10.09
N LYS A 382 24.76 -9.15 11.38
CA LYS A 382 25.97 -9.68 12.01
C LYS A 382 25.99 -11.21 12.02
N LYS A 383 24.84 -11.85 12.31
CA LYS A 383 24.71 -13.31 12.34
C LYS A 383 24.93 -13.91 10.94
N VAL A 384 24.29 -13.35 9.91
CA VAL A 384 24.42 -13.82 8.52
C VAL A 384 25.85 -13.65 8.01
N ARG A 385 26.51 -12.53 8.31
CA ARG A 385 27.93 -12.32 7.99
C ARG A 385 28.82 -13.41 8.60
N SER A 386 28.69 -13.63 9.91
CA SER A 386 29.50 -14.63 10.63
C SER A 386 29.28 -16.03 10.07
N HIS A 387 28.04 -16.41 9.76
CA HIS A 387 27.74 -17.71 9.17
C HIS A 387 28.29 -17.84 7.75
N THR A 388 28.22 -16.78 6.94
CA THR A 388 28.77 -16.80 5.58
C THR A 388 30.28 -17.02 5.60
N GLN A 389 31.01 -16.31 6.48
CA GLN A 389 32.46 -16.47 6.65
C GLN A 389 32.85 -17.87 7.13
N GLU A 390 32.10 -18.43 8.10
CA GLU A 390 32.33 -19.80 8.57
C GLU A 390 32.08 -20.83 7.47
N LEU A 391 31.05 -20.61 6.64
CA LEU A 391 30.74 -21.50 5.51
C LEU A 391 31.85 -21.46 4.45
N GLU A 392 32.33 -20.28 4.08
CA GLU A 392 33.44 -20.11 3.13
C GLU A 392 34.70 -20.84 3.60
N GLN A 393 35.03 -20.71 4.89
CA GLN A 393 36.17 -21.41 5.48
C GLN A 393 35.98 -22.94 5.40
N ARG A 394 34.81 -23.47 5.77
CA ARG A 394 34.52 -24.91 5.66
C ARG A 394 34.56 -25.41 4.22
N VAL A 395 34.06 -24.63 3.26
CA VAL A 395 34.10 -24.97 1.83
C VAL A 395 35.55 -25.05 1.37
N GLN A 396 36.40 -24.11 1.78
CA GLN A 396 37.82 -24.11 1.42
C GLN A 396 38.56 -25.31 2.03
N GLU A 397 38.32 -25.63 3.30
CA GLU A 397 38.87 -26.83 3.97
C GLU A 397 38.44 -28.11 3.25
N ARG A 398 37.14 -28.27 2.99
CA ARG A 398 36.61 -29.45 2.29
C ARG A 398 37.12 -29.61 0.87
N THR A 399 37.30 -28.51 0.15
CA THR A 399 37.85 -28.54 -1.21
C THR A 399 39.29 -29.07 -1.19
N ARG A 400 40.10 -28.62 -0.22
CA ARG A 400 41.47 -29.09 -0.03
C ARG A 400 41.55 -30.58 0.32
N ASP A 401 40.71 -31.05 1.25
CA ASP A 401 40.63 -32.48 1.60
C ASP A 401 40.28 -33.33 0.37
N LEU A 402 39.32 -32.85 -0.45
CA LEU A 402 38.85 -33.56 -1.63
C LEU A 402 39.94 -33.69 -2.70
N GLU A 403 40.74 -32.63 -2.89
CA GLU A 403 41.87 -32.64 -3.82
C GLU A 403 42.94 -33.64 -3.38
N GLU A 404 43.26 -33.68 -2.08
CA GLU A 404 44.24 -34.61 -1.51
C GLU A 404 43.81 -36.07 -1.71
N VAL A 405 42.56 -36.39 -1.38
CA VAL A 405 42.01 -37.74 -1.56
C VAL A 405 41.99 -38.14 -3.04
N ASN A 406 41.61 -37.23 -3.95
CA ASN A 406 41.63 -37.50 -5.38
C ASN A 406 43.05 -37.82 -5.89
N GLN A 407 44.04 -37.08 -5.41
CA GLN A 407 45.43 -37.29 -5.79
C GLN A 407 45.96 -38.64 -5.28
N GLN A 408 45.61 -39.01 -4.04
CA GLN A 408 45.93 -40.32 -3.48
C GLN A 408 45.28 -41.45 -4.30
N MET A 409 43.99 -41.31 -4.67
CA MET A 409 43.26 -42.28 -5.48
C MET A 409 43.89 -42.50 -6.86
N ARG A 410 44.25 -41.43 -7.57
CA ARG A 410 44.93 -41.53 -8.88
C ARG A 410 46.28 -42.21 -8.77
N THR A 411 47.03 -41.92 -7.71
CA THR A 411 48.34 -42.55 -7.46
C THR A 411 48.20 -44.04 -7.19
N ALA A 412 47.20 -44.45 -6.41
CA ALA A 412 46.92 -45.86 -6.14
C ALA A 412 46.50 -46.61 -7.42
N GLN A 413 45.61 -46.03 -8.23
CA GLN A 413 45.20 -46.63 -9.51
C GLN A 413 46.37 -46.87 -10.46
N ARG A 414 47.28 -45.88 -10.58
CA ARG A 414 48.47 -46.02 -11.42
C ARG A 414 49.38 -47.15 -10.95
N LYS A 415 49.64 -47.25 -9.64
CA LYS A 415 50.44 -48.35 -9.06
C LYS A 415 49.81 -49.73 -9.31
N ILE A 416 48.49 -49.84 -9.26
CA ILE A 416 47.79 -51.10 -9.55
C ILE A 416 47.97 -51.47 -11.03
N ALA A 417 47.78 -50.52 -11.95
CA ALA A 417 47.97 -50.75 -13.38
C ALA A 417 49.41 -51.20 -13.70
N ASP A 418 50.42 -50.48 -13.20
CA ASP A 418 51.84 -50.82 -13.40
C ASP A 418 52.16 -52.23 -12.86
N SER A 419 51.51 -52.65 -11.76
CA SER A 419 51.72 -53.99 -11.16
C SER A 419 51.08 -55.11 -11.99
N ILE A 420 49.92 -54.84 -12.60
CA ILE A 420 49.23 -55.79 -13.46
C ILE A 420 49.97 -55.94 -14.80
N ASP A 421 50.50 -54.85 -15.36
CA ASP A 421 51.35 -54.88 -16.56
C ASP A 421 52.61 -55.72 -16.31
N TYR A 422 53.23 -55.57 -15.12
CA TYR A 422 54.36 -56.40 -14.71
C TYR A 422 53.98 -57.89 -14.60
N ALA A 423 52.80 -58.21 -14.06
CA ALA A 423 52.32 -59.59 -14.02
C ALA A 423 52.14 -60.20 -15.41
N SER A 424 51.72 -59.42 -16.41
CA SER A 424 51.62 -59.87 -17.81
C SER A 424 52.97 -60.24 -18.42
N LEU A 425 54.04 -59.53 -18.07
CA LEU A 425 55.39 -59.91 -18.48
C LEU A 425 55.78 -61.28 -17.91
N ILE A 426 55.44 -61.56 -16.65
CA ILE A 426 55.69 -62.87 -16.03
C ILE A 426 54.89 -63.95 -16.74
N GLN A 427 53.59 -63.75 -16.95
CA GLN A 427 52.74 -64.74 -17.63
C GLN A 427 53.20 -65.01 -19.07
N ARG A 428 53.58 -63.98 -19.84
CA ARG A 428 54.11 -64.18 -21.19
C ARG A 428 55.44 -64.93 -21.21
N SER A 429 56.24 -64.82 -20.14
CA SER A 429 57.55 -65.47 -20.06
C SER A 429 57.48 -66.98 -19.85
N ILE A 430 56.36 -67.52 -19.36
CA ILE A 430 56.15 -68.97 -19.21
C ILE A 430 55.60 -69.63 -20.49
N LEU A 431 55.10 -68.86 -21.45
CA LEU A 431 54.51 -69.41 -22.67
C LEU A 431 55.63 -69.91 -23.63
N PRO A 432 55.53 -71.14 -24.17
CA PRO A 432 56.59 -71.79 -24.94
C PRO A 432 56.64 -71.34 -26.40
N ASN A 433 56.46 -70.03 -26.66
CA ASN A 433 56.40 -69.48 -28.01
C ASN A 433 57.72 -69.66 -28.77
N ARG A 434 58.86 -69.55 -28.08
CA ARG A 434 60.18 -69.70 -28.72
C ARG A 434 60.45 -71.16 -29.08
N GLU A 435 60.09 -72.07 -28.19
CA GLU A 435 60.23 -73.51 -28.33
C GLU A 435 59.39 -74.01 -29.51
N LEU A 436 58.12 -73.60 -29.59
CA LEU A 436 57.22 -73.90 -30.71
C LEU A 436 57.76 -73.41 -32.06
N VAL A 437 58.21 -72.14 -32.12
CA VAL A 437 58.76 -71.57 -33.35
C VAL A 437 60.03 -72.30 -33.80
N ASN A 438 60.91 -72.65 -32.87
CA ASN A 438 62.15 -73.35 -33.18
C ASN A 438 61.92 -74.80 -33.63
N ALA A 439 60.96 -75.50 -33.04
CA ALA A 439 60.70 -76.91 -33.34
C ALA A 439 59.84 -77.10 -34.60
N LEU A 440 58.85 -76.24 -34.83
CA LEU A 440 57.82 -76.45 -35.85
C LEU A 440 57.79 -75.39 -36.95
N GLY A 441 58.38 -74.20 -36.75
CA GLY A 441 58.35 -73.13 -37.75
C GLY A 441 56.92 -72.80 -38.19
N GLU A 442 56.59 -73.02 -39.47
CA GLU A 442 55.27 -72.74 -40.04
C GLU A 442 54.23 -73.86 -39.80
N HIS A 443 54.64 -74.97 -39.20
CA HIS A 443 53.78 -76.13 -38.87
C HIS A 443 52.98 -75.97 -37.57
N HIS A 444 52.94 -74.76 -37.01
CA HIS A 444 52.09 -74.42 -35.87
C HIS A 444 51.51 -73.00 -36.00
N ALA A 445 50.44 -72.73 -35.26
CA ALA A 445 49.98 -71.38 -35.01
C ALA A 445 49.28 -71.28 -33.64
N VAL A 446 49.43 -70.14 -32.98
CA VAL A 446 48.80 -69.86 -31.68
C VAL A 446 48.00 -68.57 -31.75
N LEU A 447 46.77 -68.61 -31.27
CA LEU A 447 45.96 -67.44 -30.94
C LEU A 447 45.80 -67.44 -29.42
N TRP A 448 46.50 -66.55 -28.72
CA TRP A 448 46.38 -66.38 -27.27
C TRP A 448 46.01 -64.93 -26.98
N ARG A 449 44.83 -64.72 -26.41
CA ARG A 449 44.25 -63.40 -26.15
C ARG A 449 43.56 -63.39 -24.79
N PRO A 450 44.25 -62.96 -23.71
CA PRO A 450 43.61 -62.81 -22.42
C PRO A 450 42.50 -61.74 -22.49
N ARG A 451 41.48 -61.88 -21.64
CA ARG A 451 40.33 -60.97 -21.56
C ARG A 451 40.71 -59.64 -20.93
N ASP A 452 41.50 -59.71 -19.86
CA ASP A 452 42.11 -58.57 -19.20
C ASP A 452 43.61 -58.49 -19.62
N VAL A 453 44.45 -57.77 -18.87
CA VAL A 453 45.91 -57.69 -19.16
C VAL A 453 46.64 -59.03 -18.92
N VAL A 454 46.06 -59.87 -18.06
CA VAL A 454 46.47 -61.24 -17.73
C VAL A 454 45.24 -62.15 -17.67
N GLY A 455 45.40 -63.44 -17.93
CA GLY A 455 44.29 -64.41 -18.02
C GLY A 455 44.53 -65.71 -17.24
N GLY A 456 43.56 -66.61 -17.20
CA GLY A 456 43.69 -67.99 -16.70
C GLY A 456 44.24 -68.96 -17.74
N ASP A 457 44.11 -68.62 -19.02
CA ASP A 457 44.54 -69.44 -20.13
C ASP A 457 46.05 -69.47 -20.38
N PHE A 458 46.58 -70.63 -20.73
CA PHE A 458 47.91 -70.79 -21.31
C PHE A 458 48.02 -72.04 -22.19
N TYR A 459 49.16 -72.19 -22.85
CA TYR A 459 49.48 -73.35 -23.66
C TYR A 459 50.87 -73.88 -23.31
N ILE A 460 51.07 -75.18 -23.49
CA ILE A 460 52.34 -75.86 -23.24
C ILE A 460 52.83 -76.57 -24.50
N PHE A 461 54.14 -76.71 -24.60
CA PHE A 461 54.80 -77.42 -25.68
C PHE A 461 56.10 -78.03 -25.17
N HIS A 462 56.25 -79.33 -25.38
CA HIS A 462 57.48 -80.07 -25.09
C HIS A 462 57.82 -80.92 -26.31
N SER A 463 59.09 -80.99 -26.69
CA SER A 463 59.51 -81.79 -27.85
C SER A 463 60.87 -82.43 -27.64
N ASP A 464 61.05 -83.61 -28.22
CA ASP A 464 62.36 -84.20 -28.50
C ASP A 464 62.54 -84.41 -30.02
N GLN A 465 63.50 -85.24 -30.45
CA GLN A 465 63.78 -85.44 -31.88
C GLN A 465 62.63 -86.07 -32.67
N ASP A 466 61.79 -86.90 -32.04
CA ASP A 466 60.79 -87.71 -32.72
C ASP A 466 59.37 -87.51 -32.17
N HIS A 467 59.22 -86.76 -31.09
CA HIS A 467 57.97 -86.63 -30.38
C HIS A 467 57.68 -85.18 -29.97
N CYS A 468 56.40 -84.82 -29.97
CA CYS A 468 55.91 -83.51 -29.57
C CYS A 468 54.69 -83.64 -28.66
N LEU A 469 54.64 -82.90 -27.56
CA LEU A 469 53.47 -82.76 -26.70
C LEU A 469 52.95 -81.33 -26.81
N PHE A 470 51.70 -81.20 -27.22
CA PHE A 470 50.97 -79.94 -27.28
C PHE A 470 49.92 -79.90 -26.18
N GLY A 471 49.69 -78.73 -25.60
CA GLY A 471 48.60 -78.55 -24.68
C GLY A 471 48.02 -77.15 -24.63
N VAL A 472 46.74 -77.08 -24.32
CA VAL A 472 46.05 -75.85 -23.92
C VAL A 472 45.38 -76.07 -22.58
N VAL A 473 45.36 -75.04 -21.77
CA VAL A 473 44.86 -75.06 -20.40
C VAL A 473 44.05 -73.79 -20.17
N ASP A 474 42.87 -73.96 -19.60
CA ASP A 474 41.99 -72.90 -19.13
C ASP A 474 41.79 -73.07 -17.62
N CYS A 475 42.31 -72.13 -16.84
CA CYS A 475 42.19 -72.13 -15.39
C CYS A 475 40.97 -71.33 -14.95
N ALA A 476 40.31 -71.76 -13.88
CA ALA A 476 39.16 -71.05 -13.34
C ALA A 476 39.45 -69.58 -13.01
N GLY A 477 38.64 -68.71 -13.59
CA GLY A 477 38.71 -67.26 -13.42
C GLY A 477 39.67 -66.60 -14.40
N HIS A 478 39.44 -65.32 -14.66
CA HIS A 478 40.27 -64.47 -15.53
C HIS A 478 40.98 -63.40 -14.68
N GLY A 479 41.80 -62.57 -15.31
CA GLY A 479 42.50 -61.48 -14.60
C GLY A 479 43.55 -62.01 -13.63
N VAL A 480 43.83 -61.26 -12.55
CA VAL A 480 44.92 -61.58 -11.61
C VAL A 480 44.78 -62.97 -10.95
N PRO A 481 43.59 -63.40 -10.45
CA PRO A 481 43.43 -64.73 -9.88
C PRO A 481 43.67 -65.86 -10.89
N GLY A 482 43.16 -65.70 -12.13
CA GLY A 482 43.40 -66.64 -13.22
C GLY A 482 44.90 -66.76 -13.51
N ALA A 483 45.60 -65.63 -13.60
CA ALA A 483 47.04 -65.61 -13.89
C ALA A 483 47.89 -66.30 -12.82
N LEU A 484 47.51 -66.21 -11.55
CA LEU A 484 48.17 -66.95 -10.47
C LEU A 484 47.91 -68.46 -10.59
N MET A 485 46.69 -68.86 -10.98
CA MET A 485 46.36 -70.25 -11.26
C MET A 485 47.15 -70.78 -12.46
N THR A 486 47.33 -70.00 -13.52
CA THR A 486 48.19 -70.33 -14.68
C THR A 486 49.60 -70.70 -14.23
N MET A 487 50.22 -69.93 -13.33
CA MET A 487 51.59 -70.23 -12.86
C MET A 487 51.67 -71.55 -12.07
N LEU A 488 50.68 -71.81 -11.21
CA LEU A 488 50.60 -73.06 -10.45
C LEU A 488 50.33 -74.28 -11.36
N ALA A 489 49.39 -74.11 -12.29
CA ALA A 489 49.03 -75.11 -13.29
C ALA A 489 50.21 -75.47 -14.18
N HIS A 490 50.94 -74.47 -14.66
CA HIS A 490 52.14 -74.66 -15.47
C HIS A 490 53.21 -75.47 -14.71
N ALA A 491 53.53 -75.09 -13.47
CA ALA A 491 54.49 -75.82 -12.66
C ALA A 491 54.03 -77.25 -12.34
N ALA A 492 52.74 -77.46 -12.09
CA ALA A 492 52.18 -78.79 -11.85
C ALA A 492 52.21 -79.68 -13.09
N LEU A 493 51.92 -79.13 -14.28
CA LEU A 493 52.00 -79.84 -15.56
C LEU A 493 53.45 -80.22 -15.90
N ASP A 494 54.40 -79.29 -15.78
CA ASP A 494 55.81 -79.59 -16.03
C ASP A 494 56.33 -80.69 -15.11
N GLN A 495 55.97 -80.64 -13.82
CA GLN A 495 56.33 -81.70 -12.89
C GLN A 495 55.66 -83.03 -13.25
N ALA A 496 54.39 -83.03 -13.67
CA ALA A 496 53.70 -84.24 -14.10
C ALA A 496 54.31 -84.85 -15.37
N ILE A 497 54.71 -84.02 -16.32
CA ILE A 497 55.42 -84.44 -17.54
C ILE A 497 56.78 -85.03 -17.18
N SER A 498 57.50 -84.44 -16.23
CA SER A 498 58.76 -84.99 -15.74
C SER A 498 58.59 -86.33 -15.00
N ASP A 499 57.50 -86.50 -14.26
CA ASP A 499 57.24 -87.71 -13.45
C ASP A 499 56.77 -88.90 -14.30
N CYS A 500 55.91 -88.64 -15.30
CA CYS A 500 55.24 -89.68 -16.09
C CYS A 500 55.79 -89.83 -17.51
N GLY A 501 56.55 -88.85 -17.99
CA GLY A 501 56.91 -88.71 -19.39
C GLY A 501 55.78 -88.13 -20.24
N MET A 502 56.14 -87.56 -21.39
CA MET A 502 55.17 -86.89 -22.28
C MET A 502 54.31 -87.83 -23.15
N HIS A 503 54.64 -89.13 -23.20
CA HIS A 503 54.01 -90.13 -24.08
C HIS A 503 52.62 -90.62 -23.62
N ASP A 504 52.24 -90.36 -22.37
CA ASP A 504 50.95 -90.74 -21.80
C ASP A 504 50.20 -89.50 -21.28
N PRO A 505 49.45 -88.80 -22.15
CA PRO A 505 48.67 -87.62 -21.77
C PRO A 505 47.69 -87.86 -20.61
N ALA A 506 47.03 -89.01 -20.56
CA ALA A 506 46.10 -89.35 -19.49
C ALA A 506 46.82 -89.47 -18.13
N ALA A 507 47.99 -90.11 -18.08
CA ALA A 507 48.80 -90.18 -16.87
C ALA A 507 49.26 -88.80 -16.41
N VAL A 508 49.67 -87.93 -17.35
CA VAL A 508 50.03 -86.53 -17.08
C VAL A 508 48.86 -85.77 -16.47
N LEU A 509 47.64 -85.88 -17.01
CA LEU A 509 46.45 -85.24 -16.44
C LEU A 509 46.14 -85.74 -15.02
N GLN A 510 46.19 -87.06 -14.80
CA GLN A 510 45.95 -87.66 -13.47
C GLN A 510 47.00 -87.20 -12.45
N ARG A 511 48.26 -87.10 -12.86
CA ARG A 511 49.35 -86.64 -11.99
C ARG A 511 49.24 -85.16 -11.69
N THR A 512 48.93 -84.34 -12.70
CA THR A 512 48.69 -82.90 -12.56
C THR A 512 47.55 -82.63 -11.57
N ASP A 513 46.42 -83.32 -11.71
CA ASP A 513 45.27 -83.21 -10.79
C ASP A 513 45.69 -83.51 -9.34
N ARG A 514 46.50 -84.55 -9.13
CA ARG A 514 47.03 -84.86 -7.79
C ARG A 514 47.93 -83.74 -7.27
N ILE A 515 48.88 -83.24 -8.06
CA ILE A 515 49.81 -82.19 -7.64
C ILE A 515 49.04 -80.93 -7.24
N LEU A 516 48.08 -80.49 -8.07
CA LEU A 516 47.26 -79.30 -7.81
C LEU A 516 46.45 -79.42 -6.52
N ARG A 517 45.81 -80.58 -6.29
CA ARG A 517 45.06 -80.83 -5.06
C ARG A 517 45.92 -80.74 -3.80
N HIS A 518 47.20 -81.12 -3.89
CA HIS A 518 48.15 -81.00 -2.78
C HIS A 518 48.63 -79.54 -2.62
N MET A 519 48.93 -78.83 -3.71
CA MET A 519 49.33 -77.42 -3.66
C MET A 519 48.22 -76.53 -3.08
N LEU A 520 46.95 -76.90 -3.27
CA LEU A 520 45.78 -76.12 -2.89
C LEU A 520 45.02 -76.70 -1.68
N SER A 521 45.58 -77.70 -0.98
CA SER A 521 44.90 -78.40 0.11
C SER A 521 44.54 -77.48 1.28
N ASP A 522 45.40 -76.52 1.59
CA ASP A 522 45.24 -75.60 2.73
C ASP A 522 44.34 -74.40 2.40
N ALA A 523 44.09 -74.12 1.11
CA ALA A 523 43.23 -73.03 0.65
C ALA A 523 41.72 -73.39 0.66
N ASN A 524 41.39 -74.69 0.78
CA ASN A 524 40.03 -75.23 0.72
C ASN A 524 39.15 -74.92 1.95
N GLU A 525 39.67 -74.31 3.02
CA GLU A 525 38.84 -73.83 4.14
C GLU A 525 37.98 -72.60 3.74
N SER A 526 38.43 -71.83 2.74
CA SER A 526 37.66 -70.73 2.16
C SER A 526 36.85 -71.22 0.95
N LYS A 527 35.53 -71.43 1.12
CA LYS A 527 34.61 -71.95 0.09
C LYS A 527 34.43 -71.06 -1.17
N SER A 528 35.29 -70.08 -1.42
CA SER A 528 35.06 -69.00 -2.39
C SER A 528 36.01 -68.96 -3.59
N VAL A 529 37.01 -69.83 -3.69
CA VAL A 529 37.97 -69.81 -4.81
C VAL A 529 37.74 -71.01 -5.72
N ALA A 530 37.37 -70.75 -6.98
CA ALA A 530 37.33 -71.78 -8.01
C ALA A 530 38.77 -72.13 -8.41
N THR A 531 39.11 -73.41 -8.33
CA THR A 531 40.48 -73.92 -8.55
C THR A 531 40.54 -75.00 -9.64
N ASN A 532 39.42 -75.20 -10.34
CA ASN A 532 39.34 -76.17 -11.42
C ASN A 532 40.06 -75.66 -12.66
N MET A 533 40.48 -76.57 -13.53
CA MET A 533 41.06 -76.23 -14.82
C MET A 533 40.68 -77.25 -15.89
N ASP A 534 40.45 -76.74 -17.09
CA ASP A 534 40.18 -77.50 -18.28
C ASP A 534 41.50 -77.65 -19.05
N VAL A 535 41.81 -78.85 -19.54
CA VAL A 535 43.12 -79.15 -20.14
C VAL A 535 42.92 -80.05 -21.35
N GLY A 536 43.60 -79.78 -22.46
CA GLY A 536 43.71 -80.72 -23.58
C GLY A 536 45.17 -80.98 -23.88
N LEU A 537 45.60 -82.25 -23.90
CA LEU A 537 46.96 -82.67 -24.19
C LEU A 537 47.00 -83.63 -25.39
N ALA A 538 47.81 -83.29 -26.39
CA ALA A 538 48.02 -84.10 -27.59
C ALA A 538 49.51 -84.44 -27.74
N TYR A 539 49.85 -85.71 -27.57
CA TYR A 539 51.17 -86.27 -27.83
C TYR A 539 51.24 -86.81 -29.26
N VAL A 540 52.25 -86.40 -30.02
CA VAL A 540 52.49 -86.80 -31.40
C VAL A 540 53.77 -87.61 -31.45
N ASP A 541 53.67 -88.84 -31.92
CA ASP A 541 54.80 -89.72 -32.23
C ASP A 541 55.00 -89.74 -33.74
N LEU A 542 56.07 -89.07 -34.20
CA LEU A 542 56.37 -88.94 -35.63
C LEU A 542 56.90 -90.25 -36.24
N LYS A 543 57.49 -91.13 -35.42
CA LYS A 543 57.99 -92.44 -35.86
C LYS A 543 56.87 -93.43 -36.09
N GLN A 544 55.88 -93.45 -35.20
CA GLN A 544 54.71 -94.31 -35.31
C GLN A 544 53.61 -93.72 -36.19
N GLY A 545 53.69 -92.41 -36.49
CA GLY A 545 52.65 -91.71 -37.23
C GLY A 545 51.33 -91.70 -36.45
N GLN A 546 51.39 -91.40 -35.15
CA GLN A 546 50.23 -91.49 -34.26
C GLN A 546 50.11 -90.25 -33.36
N VAL A 547 48.88 -89.79 -33.16
CA VAL A 547 48.52 -88.78 -32.15
C VAL A 547 47.74 -89.46 -31.03
N THR A 548 48.24 -89.32 -29.81
CA THR A 548 47.57 -89.76 -28.58
C THR A 548 47.04 -88.52 -27.86
N PHE A 549 45.74 -88.50 -27.56
CA PHE A 549 45.07 -87.37 -26.92
C PHE A 549 44.40 -87.77 -25.61
N SER A 550 44.51 -86.91 -24.61
CA SER A 550 43.64 -86.92 -23.43
C SER A 550 43.27 -85.50 -23.05
N GLY A 551 42.03 -85.29 -22.62
CA GLY A 551 41.54 -83.98 -22.23
C GLY A 551 40.57 -84.05 -21.06
N ALA A 552 40.46 -82.93 -20.37
CA ALA A 552 39.51 -82.59 -19.33
C ALA A 552 38.73 -81.37 -19.81
N LYS A 553 37.46 -81.57 -20.20
CA LYS A 553 36.54 -80.60 -20.83
C LYS A 553 36.98 -79.96 -22.15
N ILE A 554 38.27 -80.02 -22.52
CA ILE A 554 38.78 -79.64 -23.84
C ILE A 554 38.80 -80.85 -24.78
N ALA A 555 38.42 -80.64 -26.04
CA ALA A 555 38.46 -81.64 -27.10
C ALA A 555 39.59 -81.32 -28.09
N LEU A 556 40.12 -82.36 -28.74
CA LEU A 556 41.04 -82.21 -29.88
C LEU A 556 40.23 -82.31 -31.18
N TYR A 557 40.16 -81.21 -31.92
CA TYR A 557 39.55 -81.18 -33.24
C TYR A 557 40.60 -81.48 -34.31
N TYR A 558 40.19 -82.09 -35.42
CA TYR A 558 41.06 -82.30 -36.57
C TYR A 558 40.28 -82.28 -37.89
N SER A 559 40.95 -81.82 -38.95
CA SER A 559 40.35 -81.72 -40.28
C SER A 559 41.39 -81.76 -41.40
N GLY A 560 41.02 -82.38 -42.52
CA GLY A 560 41.75 -82.32 -43.79
C GLY A 560 41.08 -81.42 -44.84
N GLY A 561 40.05 -80.64 -44.47
CA GLY A 561 39.34 -79.70 -45.36
C GLY A 561 37.92 -80.13 -45.79
N GLU A 562 37.58 -81.43 -45.71
CA GLU A 562 36.24 -81.91 -46.09
C GLU A 562 35.28 -82.00 -44.89
N THR A 563 35.73 -82.63 -43.80
CA THR A 563 34.98 -82.83 -42.56
C THR A 563 35.80 -82.37 -41.36
N VAL A 564 35.11 -82.06 -40.25
CA VAL A 564 35.73 -81.82 -38.95
C VAL A 564 35.29 -82.93 -38.01
N GLU A 565 36.26 -83.60 -37.44
CA GLU A 565 36.08 -84.63 -36.43
C GLU A 565 36.75 -84.19 -35.14
N HIS A 566 36.40 -84.82 -34.01
CA HIS A 566 37.00 -84.49 -32.73
C HIS A 566 37.14 -85.72 -31.83
N LEU A 567 38.16 -85.69 -30.98
CA LEU A 567 38.31 -86.59 -29.84
C LEU A 567 37.81 -85.85 -28.58
N PRO A 568 36.72 -86.30 -27.93
CA PRO A 568 36.16 -85.60 -26.79
C PRO A 568 37.05 -85.74 -25.55
N GLY A 569 37.16 -84.66 -24.77
CA GLY A 569 37.71 -84.73 -23.42
C GLY A 569 36.75 -85.37 -22.42
N ALA A 570 37.28 -85.77 -21.27
CA ALA A 570 36.50 -86.18 -20.12
C ALA A 570 35.60 -85.03 -19.63
N ARG A 571 34.42 -85.35 -19.09
CA ARG A 571 33.46 -84.33 -18.62
C ARG A 571 33.88 -83.56 -17.37
N ARG A 572 34.93 -84.01 -16.67
CA ARG A 572 35.40 -83.41 -15.42
C ARG A 572 36.68 -82.64 -15.66
N ALA A 573 36.75 -81.45 -15.07
CA ALA A 573 37.95 -80.63 -15.01
C ALA A 573 38.95 -81.22 -14.00
N LEU A 574 40.23 -80.85 -14.13
CA LEU A 574 41.21 -81.03 -13.06
C LEU A 574 40.85 -80.09 -11.90
N GLY A 575 41.24 -80.43 -10.67
CA GLY A 575 40.92 -79.64 -9.48
C GLY A 575 39.45 -79.66 -9.05
N ASP A 576 38.56 -80.35 -9.77
CA ASP A 576 37.14 -80.46 -9.41
C ASP A 576 36.94 -81.20 -8.07
N LYS A 577 35.79 -81.03 -7.42
CA LYS A 577 35.50 -81.64 -6.09
C LYS A 577 35.69 -83.15 -6.06
N ARG A 578 35.43 -83.82 -7.18
CA ARG A 578 35.67 -85.26 -7.34
C ARG A 578 36.81 -85.46 -8.32
N GLN A 579 37.68 -86.42 -8.03
CA GLN A 579 38.74 -86.81 -8.94
C GLN A 579 38.15 -87.25 -10.29
N GLY A 580 38.77 -86.79 -11.38
CA GLY A 580 38.47 -87.19 -12.75
C GLY A 580 39.12 -88.53 -13.10
N ASP A 581 38.52 -89.23 -14.06
CA ASP A 581 39.14 -90.38 -14.72
C ASP A 581 39.43 -89.96 -16.16
N TYR A 582 40.67 -90.12 -16.59
CA TYR A 582 41.19 -89.64 -17.88
C TYR A 582 41.75 -90.82 -18.65
N HIS A 583 41.42 -90.89 -19.95
CA HIS A 583 41.86 -91.97 -20.84
C HIS A 583 42.47 -91.40 -22.11
N ASN A 584 43.38 -92.17 -22.70
CA ASN A 584 43.99 -91.83 -23.98
C ASN A 584 43.10 -92.31 -25.13
N SER A 585 42.89 -91.44 -26.11
CA SER A 585 42.33 -91.77 -27.42
C SER A 585 43.41 -91.61 -28.47
N GLN A 586 43.48 -92.53 -29.43
CA GLN A 586 44.51 -92.52 -30.46
C GLN A 586 43.92 -92.29 -31.84
N ILE A 587 44.66 -91.57 -32.67
CA ILE A 587 44.35 -91.36 -34.07
C ILE A 587 45.62 -91.38 -34.91
N GLU A 588 45.51 -91.87 -36.14
CA GLU A 588 46.59 -91.86 -37.11
C GLU A 588 46.96 -90.42 -37.54
N LEU A 589 48.26 -90.12 -37.52
CA LEU A 589 48.84 -88.89 -38.06
C LEU A 589 48.92 -89.02 -39.58
N ARG A 590 48.08 -88.28 -40.30
CA ARG A 590 48.05 -88.26 -41.77
C ARG A 590 48.53 -86.92 -42.29
N ALA A 591 49.30 -86.96 -43.38
CA ALA A 591 49.72 -85.77 -44.13
C ALA A 591 48.51 -84.88 -44.48
N GLY A 592 48.68 -83.57 -44.31
CA GLY A 592 47.64 -82.58 -44.64
C GLY A 592 46.48 -82.49 -43.64
N ARG A 593 46.52 -83.22 -42.52
CA ARG A 593 45.51 -83.12 -41.44
C ARG A 593 45.96 -82.11 -40.40
N THR A 594 45.16 -81.07 -40.21
CA THR A 594 45.40 -80.03 -39.18
C THR A 594 44.67 -80.40 -37.90
N PHE A 595 45.35 -80.22 -36.76
CA PHE A 595 44.82 -80.46 -35.42
C PHE A 595 44.67 -79.15 -34.66
N TYR A 596 43.62 -79.07 -33.82
CA TYR A 596 43.26 -77.85 -33.09
C TYR A 596 42.87 -78.17 -31.65
N LEU A 597 43.50 -77.46 -30.73
CA LEU A 597 43.14 -77.38 -29.33
C LEU A 597 42.63 -75.97 -29.04
N CYS A 598 41.46 -75.85 -28.41
CA CYS A 598 40.83 -74.56 -28.15
C CYS A 598 40.18 -74.54 -26.77
N THR A 599 40.35 -73.45 -26.03
CA THR A 599 39.61 -73.16 -24.79
C THR A 599 38.21 -72.65 -25.11
N ASP A 600 37.31 -72.66 -24.12
CA ASP A 600 35.90 -72.36 -24.37
C ASP A 600 35.65 -70.89 -24.72
N GLY A 601 36.55 -69.97 -24.34
CA GLY A 601 36.38 -68.53 -24.59
C GLY A 601 36.20 -68.16 -26.05
N PHE A 602 36.78 -68.91 -27.01
CA PHE A 602 36.50 -68.69 -28.43
C PHE A 602 35.05 -69.04 -28.78
N LEU A 603 34.57 -70.19 -28.29
CA LEU A 603 33.24 -70.72 -28.57
C LEU A 603 32.15 -69.93 -27.83
N ASP A 604 32.47 -69.43 -26.64
CA ASP A 604 31.58 -68.70 -25.75
C ASP A 604 31.53 -67.19 -26.00
N GLN A 605 32.41 -66.68 -26.88
CA GLN A 605 32.45 -65.28 -27.28
C GLN A 605 31.07 -64.84 -27.80
N ALA A 606 30.46 -63.91 -27.09
CA ALA A 606 29.18 -63.32 -27.47
C ALA A 606 29.37 -62.43 -28.72
N GLY A 607 28.40 -62.51 -29.63
CA GLY A 607 28.44 -61.74 -30.87
C GLY A 607 27.25 -62.01 -31.80
N GLY A 608 27.37 -61.56 -33.04
CA GLY A 608 26.32 -61.59 -34.05
C GLY A 608 25.11 -60.71 -33.70
N GLU A 609 24.02 -60.86 -34.43
CA GLU A 609 22.82 -60.01 -34.28
C GLU A 609 22.08 -60.19 -32.94
N GLN A 610 22.23 -61.37 -32.31
CA GLN A 610 21.47 -61.78 -31.12
C GLN A 610 22.33 -61.89 -29.86
N GLY A 611 23.65 -61.66 -29.96
CA GLY A 611 24.58 -61.75 -28.82
C GLY A 611 24.81 -63.17 -28.30
N PHE A 612 24.56 -64.21 -29.10
CA PHE A 612 24.85 -65.60 -28.72
C PHE A 612 26.35 -65.90 -28.80
N GLY A 613 26.79 -66.93 -28.07
CA GLY A 613 28.14 -67.49 -28.23
C GLY A 613 28.40 -67.91 -29.68
N PHE A 614 29.66 -67.83 -30.12
CA PHE A 614 30.10 -68.26 -31.45
C PHE A 614 29.61 -69.68 -31.77
N GLY A 615 29.77 -70.58 -30.80
CA GLY A 615 29.16 -71.90 -30.76
C GLY A 615 29.84 -72.96 -31.61
N ASN A 616 29.57 -74.22 -31.28
CA ASN A 616 30.22 -75.39 -31.89
C ASN A 616 30.01 -75.51 -33.41
N SER A 617 28.82 -75.18 -33.92
CA SER A 617 28.52 -75.33 -35.36
C SER A 617 29.36 -74.37 -36.21
N ARG A 618 29.43 -73.09 -35.83
CA ARG A 618 30.26 -72.10 -36.53
C ARG A 618 31.75 -72.40 -36.39
N PHE A 619 32.15 -72.88 -35.22
CA PHE A 619 33.53 -73.32 -34.97
C PHE A 619 33.93 -74.46 -35.91
N ALA A 620 33.12 -75.51 -36.00
CA ALA A 620 33.36 -76.62 -36.94
C ALA A 620 33.38 -76.14 -38.40
N ASP A 621 32.46 -75.27 -38.82
CA ASP A 621 32.47 -74.72 -40.17
C ASP A 621 33.72 -73.87 -40.47
N MET A 622 34.16 -73.08 -39.50
CA MET A 622 35.39 -72.29 -39.58
C MET A 622 36.62 -73.18 -39.73
N LEU A 623 36.76 -74.22 -38.89
CA LEU A 623 37.87 -75.16 -38.99
C LEU A 623 37.89 -75.87 -40.36
N ARG A 624 36.74 -76.36 -40.81
CA ARG A 624 36.59 -77.05 -42.10
C ARG A 624 37.05 -76.17 -43.27
N THR A 625 36.59 -74.91 -43.29
CA THR A 625 36.84 -73.97 -44.39
C THR A 625 38.32 -73.63 -44.55
N HIS A 626 39.05 -73.55 -43.44
CA HIS A 626 40.43 -73.07 -43.43
C HIS A 626 41.48 -74.19 -43.27
N ALA A 627 41.09 -75.45 -43.02
CA ALA A 627 42.01 -76.52 -42.63
C ALA A 627 43.17 -76.79 -43.61
N SER A 628 42.99 -76.49 -44.90
CA SER A 628 44.01 -76.66 -45.94
C SER A 628 44.92 -75.45 -46.14
N LEU A 629 44.59 -74.29 -45.56
CA LEU A 629 45.42 -73.08 -45.65
C LEU A 629 46.73 -73.24 -44.86
N PRO A 630 47.76 -72.43 -45.13
CA PRO A 630 48.91 -72.30 -44.23
C PRO A 630 48.46 -71.91 -42.82
N LEU A 631 49.03 -72.53 -41.78
CA LEU A 631 48.56 -72.34 -40.39
C LEU A 631 48.58 -70.89 -39.91
N ARG A 632 49.55 -70.10 -40.40
CA ARG A 632 49.60 -68.66 -40.12
C ARG A 632 48.41 -67.91 -40.72
N GLU A 633 47.98 -68.27 -41.92
CA GLU A 633 46.78 -67.71 -42.56
C GLU A 633 45.51 -68.20 -41.88
N GLN A 634 45.48 -69.45 -41.41
CA GLN A 634 44.37 -69.97 -40.60
C GLN A 634 44.18 -69.16 -39.32
N SER A 635 45.26 -68.93 -38.55
CA SER A 635 45.19 -68.15 -37.30
C SER A 635 44.71 -66.71 -37.54
N ALA A 636 45.18 -66.06 -38.62
CA ALA A 636 44.68 -64.75 -39.03
C ALA A 636 43.17 -64.80 -39.36
N ALA A 637 42.75 -65.77 -40.17
CA ALA A 637 41.34 -65.96 -40.53
C ALA A 637 40.45 -66.24 -39.32
N PHE A 638 40.92 -67.01 -38.33
CA PHE A 638 40.20 -67.27 -37.08
C PHE A 638 40.05 -66.01 -36.24
N SER A 639 41.13 -65.22 -36.11
CA SER A 639 41.11 -63.94 -35.41
C SER A 639 40.12 -62.96 -36.07
N ASP A 640 40.15 -62.86 -37.41
CA ASP A 640 39.28 -61.96 -38.16
C ASP A 640 37.80 -62.42 -38.11
N THR A 641 37.56 -63.72 -38.22
CA THR A 641 36.22 -64.31 -38.09
C THR A 641 35.64 -64.04 -36.69
N LEU A 642 36.45 -64.21 -35.65
CA LEU A 642 36.03 -63.94 -34.28
C LEU A 642 35.78 -62.45 -34.04
N ALA A 643 36.65 -61.57 -34.54
CA ALA A 643 36.50 -60.12 -34.42
C ALA A 643 35.22 -59.63 -35.13
N ALA A 644 34.96 -60.14 -36.33
CA ALA A 644 33.75 -59.83 -37.10
C ALA A 644 32.47 -60.32 -36.39
N TYR A 645 32.52 -61.50 -35.75
CA TYR A 645 31.39 -62.00 -34.97
C TYR A 645 31.20 -61.20 -33.67
N GLN A 646 32.28 -60.91 -32.95
CA GLN A 646 32.28 -60.18 -31.68
C GLN A 646 31.71 -58.76 -31.83
N GLY A 647 32.09 -58.01 -32.86
CA GLY A 647 31.64 -56.63 -33.05
C GLY A 647 31.91 -55.76 -31.81
N ASP A 648 30.89 -55.06 -31.32
CA ASP A 648 30.98 -54.18 -30.13
C ASP A 648 30.83 -54.92 -28.79
N TYR A 649 30.62 -56.25 -28.80
CA TYR A 649 30.53 -57.02 -27.57
C TYR A 649 31.90 -57.13 -26.89
N PRO A 650 31.96 -57.02 -25.55
CA PRO A 650 33.20 -57.23 -24.82
C PRO A 650 33.68 -58.68 -24.98
N GLN A 651 35.00 -58.87 -24.86
CA GLN A 651 35.53 -60.22 -24.76
C GLN A 651 34.99 -60.87 -23.48
N ARG A 652 34.42 -62.08 -23.60
CA ARG A 652 33.71 -62.71 -22.49
C ARG A 652 34.66 -63.44 -21.54
N ASP A 653 35.63 -64.15 -22.11
CA ASP A 653 36.62 -64.95 -21.39
C ASP A 653 37.98 -64.94 -22.09
N ASP A 654 39.01 -65.52 -21.47
CA ASP A 654 40.31 -65.72 -22.10
C ASP A 654 40.19 -66.64 -23.34
N ILE A 655 40.93 -66.35 -24.41
CA ILE A 655 40.84 -67.10 -25.67
C ILE A 655 42.19 -67.71 -26.01
N THR A 656 42.25 -69.03 -26.10
CA THR A 656 43.44 -69.77 -26.52
C THR A 656 43.11 -70.82 -27.55
N MET A 657 43.83 -70.78 -28.66
CA MET A 657 43.76 -71.79 -29.71
C MET A 657 45.16 -72.13 -30.21
N LEU A 658 45.51 -73.41 -30.14
CA LEU A 658 46.79 -73.97 -30.59
C LEU A 658 46.53 -74.93 -31.75
N CYS A 659 47.17 -74.66 -32.88
CA CYS A 659 47.00 -75.40 -34.12
C CYS A 659 48.35 -76.01 -34.52
N PHE A 660 48.36 -77.25 -35.02
CA PHE A 660 49.56 -77.91 -35.55
C PHE A 660 49.23 -78.83 -36.72
N ARG A 661 50.17 -78.98 -37.65
CA ARG A 661 50.06 -79.85 -38.84
C ARG A 661 51.40 -80.43 -39.23
N PHE A 662 51.43 -81.73 -39.50
CA PHE A 662 52.59 -82.42 -40.07
C PHE A 662 52.24 -82.90 -41.48
N ASP A 663 53.15 -82.68 -42.42
CA ASP A 663 52.97 -82.96 -43.86
C ASP A 663 53.70 -84.25 -44.29
#